data_AF-A0A957DZZ4-F1
#
_entry.id   AF-A0A957DZZ4-F1
#
_cell.length_a   1.000
_cell.length_b   1.000
_cell.length_c   1.000
_cell.angle_alpha   90.00
_cell.angle_beta   90.00
_cell.angle_gamma   90.00
#
_symmetry.space_group_name_H-M   'P 1'
#
loop_
_entity.id
_entity.type
_entity.pdbx_description
1 polymer ?
#
loop_
_entity_poly.entity_id
_entity_poly.type
_entity_poly.pdbx_seq_one_letter_code
_entity_poly.pdbx_strand_id
1 'polypeptide(L)'
;MKNEQWAIGLILVAFCALSFLYSVVNPLHEATDELRHYRFVRHIVELGALPVQGEVGCSAQGHHPPLYYAVAAVVTAGVETGRDICYEPERNPFWAYRYWDVGDDNKNQYIHGPDENFPWTGEALAAHLARLVNVLFGAATVFLTWLIGRTIWEQRPFLAVGGAAIVAFNPMFLYMSGAINNDIVAAFSGALVTLACVRLLRDERGLSLRWGFILGAAYGVALMSKFNLAAIGLTIGLTVTWVAWRKRQWRQWLLVALVSLGVAAVLSGWWFVRNQILYGEPTGFQRLTELWGVREPSESWGVAIYELPYVWTSLWGRFGYGQIPLPQIIYDLLWWIALFALAGILIPLLRRDREELRAFGVYLAVLALNIFLFAAVVFNYLLVSPAGPMGRFFFPALPSLALLIFYGFSRWPTLFGKQGEGKWLSLGVSLGLVVLSLVALFGFLQPAFARPETFEVDTAASARLEQTVPNPTSIQFGKLVQLHGYSVSTDHLRPGEYVDIDLYWEVLAQPPGNYLLFVHLIDEVGALAAQRDTHPGLGNFPSRQWQPGDRFVESVRLYLPESAYTPAHATLSIGFYAQDEGYRLGVTSADGTILGDALPLAEIDLLPSESDTAVSTGSLQAVPNAQSANFEDQIRLLGYEYNQRTFQPRDVLAVTLYWQAEQNDLDSYEVQIRLLDAAGNVIQTHTAQPQDGQSPTGTWKAGETITDTHLLSIGKKLPPGSYQIQLALIEKGTTKRLNMVAADGHWLNERLFLAEIQVVAEE
;
A
#
# COMPACT_ATOMS: atom_id res chain seq x y z
N MET A 1 -14.05 -21.44 32.95
CA MET A 1 -12.87 -22.29 32.61
C MET A 1 -13.06 -23.15 31.36
N LYS A 2 -13.87 -24.24 31.36
CA LYS A 2 -14.02 -25.11 30.16
C LYS A 2 -14.46 -24.35 28.89
N ASN A 3 -15.53 -23.55 28.97
CA ASN A 3 -16.06 -22.83 27.80
C ASN A 3 -15.08 -21.77 27.24
N GLU A 4 -14.19 -21.22 28.07
CA GLU A 4 -13.19 -20.23 27.63
C GLU A 4 -12.00 -20.87 26.93
N GLN A 5 -11.57 -22.04 27.41
CA GLN A 5 -10.52 -22.84 26.76
C GLN A 5 -10.98 -23.29 25.37
N TRP A 6 -12.24 -23.67 25.24
CA TRP A 6 -12.84 -23.94 23.93
C TRP A 6 -12.87 -22.68 23.04
N ALA A 7 -13.26 -21.52 23.58
CA ALA A 7 -13.31 -20.28 22.82
C ALA A 7 -11.93 -19.87 22.26
N ILE A 8 -10.87 -19.89 23.07
CA ILE A 8 -9.52 -19.57 22.57
C ILE A 8 -9.01 -20.64 21.59
N GLY A 9 -9.34 -21.92 21.82
CA GLY A 9 -9.02 -23.00 20.87
C GLY A 9 -9.65 -22.77 19.49
N LEU A 10 -10.92 -22.39 19.45
CA LEU A 10 -11.62 -22.04 18.21
C LEU A 10 -11.00 -20.82 17.52
N ILE A 11 -10.67 -19.76 18.28
CA ILE A 11 -10.01 -18.57 17.73
C ILE A 11 -8.65 -18.93 17.12
N LEU A 12 -7.85 -19.78 17.78
CA LEU A 12 -6.55 -20.19 17.26
C LEU A 12 -6.66 -21.05 15.99
N VAL A 13 -7.62 -21.98 15.95
CA VAL A 13 -7.87 -22.79 14.75
C VAL A 13 -8.34 -21.91 13.59
N ALA A 14 -9.29 -21.00 13.85
CA ALA A 14 -9.77 -20.05 12.84
C ALA A 14 -8.65 -19.11 12.36
N PHE A 15 -7.81 -18.61 13.28
CA PHE A 15 -6.63 -17.81 12.95
C PHE A 15 -5.68 -18.57 12.02
N CYS A 16 -5.26 -19.78 12.39
CA CYS A 16 -4.34 -20.58 11.58
C CYS A 16 -4.93 -20.89 10.20
N ALA A 17 -6.23 -21.22 10.13
CA ALA A 17 -6.92 -21.48 8.86
C ALA A 17 -6.98 -20.22 7.98
N LEU A 18 -7.37 -19.07 8.55
CA LEU A 18 -7.43 -17.81 7.82
C LEU A 18 -6.04 -17.35 7.38
N SER A 19 -5.05 -17.31 8.27
CA SER A 19 -3.68 -16.93 7.89
C SER A 19 -3.07 -17.85 6.84
N PHE A 20 -3.39 -19.15 6.89
CA PHE A 20 -3.01 -20.07 5.82
C PHE A 20 -3.72 -19.75 4.51
N LEU A 21 -5.02 -19.44 4.52
CA LEU A 21 -5.73 -19.00 3.31
C LEU A 21 -5.14 -17.71 2.73
N TYR A 22 -4.84 -16.70 3.56
CA TYR A 22 -4.11 -15.50 3.14
C TYR A 22 -2.73 -15.86 2.54
N SER A 23 -2.04 -16.84 3.11
CA SER A 23 -0.77 -17.34 2.61
C SER A 23 -0.88 -18.00 1.23
N VAL A 24 -2.00 -18.67 0.93
CA VAL A 24 -2.25 -19.31 -0.37
C VAL A 24 -2.71 -18.30 -1.41
N VAL A 25 -3.60 -17.37 -1.03
CA VAL A 25 -4.19 -16.39 -1.94
C VAL A 25 -3.19 -15.31 -2.33
N ASN A 26 -2.33 -14.87 -1.42
CA ASN A 26 -1.31 -13.88 -1.73
C ASN A 26 -0.18 -14.51 -2.53
N PRO A 27 0.08 -14.10 -3.80
CA PRO A 27 1.18 -14.63 -4.58
C PRO A 27 2.53 -14.43 -3.89
N LEU A 28 3.55 -15.17 -4.32
CA LEU A 28 4.86 -15.06 -3.70
C LEU A 28 5.44 -13.66 -3.93
N HIS A 29 6.11 -13.11 -2.92
CA HIS A 29 6.86 -11.85 -3.02
C HIS A 29 6.03 -10.56 -3.11
N GLU A 30 4.71 -10.63 -3.30
CA GLU A 30 3.80 -9.47 -3.35
C GLU A 30 3.65 -8.75 -1.99
N ALA A 31 3.87 -9.46 -0.87
CA ALA A 31 3.83 -8.80 0.44
C ALA A 31 5.04 -7.87 0.63
N THR A 32 4.83 -6.74 1.33
CA THR A 32 5.85 -5.70 1.43
C THR A 32 7.17 -6.25 1.98
N ASP A 33 8.25 -6.07 1.21
CA ASP A 33 9.62 -6.54 1.47
C ASP A 33 9.80 -8.08 1.55
N GLU A 34 8.79 -8.86 1.18
CA GLU A 34 8.78 -10.32 1.35
C GLU A 34 9.96 -10.99 0.63
N LEU A 35 10.23 -10.61 -0.62
CA LEU A 35 11.37 -11.11 -1.39
C LEU A 35 12.70 -10.90 -0.64
N ARG A 36 12.90 -9.72 -0.02
CA ARG A 36 14.14 -9.38 0.68
C ARG A 36 14.29 -10.17 1.99
N HIS A 37 13.17 -10.46 2.66
CA HIS A 37 13.14 -11.34 3.82
C HIS A 37 13.39 -12.80 3.43
N TYR A 38 12.82 -13.26 2.31
CA TYR A 38 13.05 -14.60 1.78
C TYR A 38 14.51 -14.81 1.36
N ARG A 39 15.14 -13.82 0.72
CA ARG A 39 16.58 -13.82 0.41
C ARG A 39 17.45 -14.00 1.65
N PHE A 40 17.07 -13.41 2.79
CA PHE A 40 17.76 -13.63 4.05
C PHE A 40 17.69 -15.12 4.44
N VAL A 41 16.49 -15.72 4.41
CA VAL A 41 16.30 -17.15 4.71
C VAL A 41 17.14 -18.02 3.80
N ARG A 42 17.09 -17.79 2.48
CA ARG A 42 17.89 -18.52 1.48
C ARG A 42 19.39 -18.38 1.72
N HIS A 43 19.87 -17.20 2.08
CA HIS A 43 21.28 -16.97 2.38
C HIS A 43 21.78 -17.83 3.57
N ILE A 44 20.96 -18.00 4.61
CA ILE A 44 21.30 -18.91 5.73
C ILE A 44 21.31 -20.36 5.25
N VAL A 45 20.32 -20.78 4.46
CA VAL A 45 20.20 -22.17 3.98
C VAL A 45 21.38 -22.54 3.08
N GLU A 46 21.73 -21.69 2.12
CA GLU A 46 22.72 -22.00 1.10
C GLU A 46 24.16 -21.79 1.56
N LEU A 47 24.41 -20.76 2.37
CA LEU A 47 25.78 -20.37 2.76
C LEU A 47 26.11 -20.64 4.23
N GLY A 48 25.12 -21.05 5.04
CA GLY A 48 25.33 -21.31 6.47
C GLY A 48 25.74 -20.07 7.28
N ALA A 49 25.51 -18.87 6.74
CA ALA A 49 25.95 -17.59 7.31
C ALA A 49 24.83 -16.56 7.32
N LEU A 50 24.99 -15.49 8.12
CA LEU A 50 24.09 -14.34 8.09
C LEU A 50 24.53 -13.37 7.00
N PRO A 51 23.61 -12.85 6.16
CA PRO A 51 23.94 -11.87 5.13
C PRO A 51 24.55 -10.60 5.72
N VAL A 52 25.45 -9.97 4.97
CA VAL A 52 26.03 -8.67 5.28
C VAL A 52 25.35 -7.61 4.42
N GLN A 53 24.86 -6.55 5.05
CA GLN A 53 24.09 -5.50 4.42
C GLN A 53 24.93 -4.77 3.36
N GLY A 54 24.48 -4.83 2.11
CA GLY A 54 25.13 -4.16 0.98
C GLY A 54 26.29 -4.93 0.33
N GLU A 55 26.65 -6.13 0.82
CA GLU A 55 27.66 -6.99 0.19
C GLU A 55 27.05 -8.12 -0.65
N VAL A 56 25.83 -8.53 -0.33
CA VAL A 56 25.06 -9.44 -1.19
C VAL A 56 24.66 -8.64 -2.44
N GLY A 57 24.95 -9.16 -3.64
CA GLY A 57 24.67 -8.50 -4.92
C GLY A 57 23.18 -8.20 -5.18
N CYS A 58 22.31 -8.65 -4.28
CA CYS A 58 20.90 -8.33 -4.20
C CYS A 58 20.53 -7.86 -2.79
N SER A 59 19.45 -7.07 -2.69
CA SER A 59 18.97 -6.58 -1.39
C SER A 59 18.39 -7.71 -0.54
N ALA A 60 19.15 -8.13 0.47
CA ALA A 60 18.68 -8.90 1.62
C ALA A 60 18.62 -7.97 2.83
N GLN A 61 17.60 -8.12 3.69
CA GLN A 61 17.43 -7.31 4.91
C GLN A 61 18.47 -7.67 6.01
N GLY A 62 19.75 -7.77 5.66
CA GLY A 62 20.84 -8.33 6.48
C GLY A 62 21.21 -7.52 7.74
N HIS A 63 20.69 -6.29 7.84
CA HIS A 63 20.75 -5.49 9.05
C HIS A 63 19.72 -5.90 10.12
N HIS A 64 18.78 -6.81 9.83
CA HIS A 64 17.80 -7.26 10.81
C HIS A 64 18.34 -8.37 11.74
N PRO A 65 17.87 -8.43 13.00
CA PRO A 65 18.13 -9.55 13.88
C PRO A 65 17.63 -10.90 13.33
N PRO A 66 18.37 -12.01 13.55
CA PRO A 66 18.16 -13.26 12.82
C PRO A 66 17.03 -14.20 13.30
N LEU A 67 16.28 -13.91 14.37
CA LEU A 67 15.40 -14.93 15.00
C LEU A 67 14.44 -15.61 14.02
N TYR A 68 13.65 -14.81 13.29
CA TYR A 68 12.68 -15.35 12.33
C TYR A 68 13.39 -16.12 11.22
N TYR A 69 14.43 -15.53 10.63
CA TYR A 69 15.11 -16.09 9.46
C TYR A 69 15.83 -17.40 9.80
N ALA A 70 16.43 -17.51 10.99
CA ALA A 70 17.07 -18.74 11.44
C ALA A 70 16.06 -19.88 11.63
N VAL A 71 14.89 -19.59 12.20
CA VAL A 71 13.82 -20.61 12.36
C VAL A 71 13.26 -21.01 11.00
N ALA A 72 12.98 -20.04 10.12
CA ALA A 72 12.51 -20.31 8.76
C ALA A 72 13.55 -21.14 7.98
N ALA A 73 14.83 -20.80 8.07
CA ALA A 73 15.90 -21.51 7.39
C ALA A 73 15.97 -22.99 7.80
N VAL A 74 15.82 -23.30 9.10
CA VAL A 74 15.77 -24.70 9.57
C VAL A 74 14.60 -25.46 8.96
N VAL A 75 13.43 -24.84 8.86
CA VAL A 75 12.22 -25.48 8.29
C VAL A 75 12.36 -25.68 6.77
N THR A 76 13.05 -24.78 6.07
CA THR A 76 13.21 -24.83 4.62
C THR A 76 14.49 -25.50 4.13
N ALA A 77 15.43 -25.86 5.03
CA ALA A 77 16.77 -26.35 4.66
C ALA A 77 16.77 -27.61 3.78
N GLY A 78 15.73 -28.44 3.87
CA GLY A 78 15.59 -29.66 3.08
C GLY A 78 14.94 -29.48 1.69
N VAL A 79 14.61 -28.24 1.30
CA VAL A 79 13.92 -27.97 0.02
C VAL A 79 14.87 -27.38 -1.01
N GLU A 80 15.08 -28.12 -2.10
CA GLU A 80 15.81 -27.65 -3.27
C GLU A 80 14.90 -26.71 -4.09
N THR A 81 15.28 -25.44 -4.23
CA THR A 81 14.46 -24.43 -4.93
C THR A 81 14.82 -24.27 -6.40
N GLY A 82 16.02 -24.71 -6.81
CA GLY A 82 16.50 -24.55 -8.18
C GLY A 82 16.76 -23.10 -8.62
N ARG A 83 16.72 -22.13 -7.70
CA ARG A 83 16.99 -20.71 -7.96
C ARG A 83 18.11 -20.19 -7.08
N ASP A 84 18.91 -19.28 -7.62
CA ASP A 84 19.93 -18.52 -6.87
C ASP A 84 19.25 -17.62 -5.83
N ILE A 85 19.93 -17.36 -4.70
CA ILE A 85 19.55 -16.39 -3.66
C ILE A 85 19.13 -15.06 -4.30
N CYS A 86 19.88 -14.59 -5.30
CA CYS A 86 19.64 -13.29 -5.94
C CYS A 86 18.70 -13.32 -7.15
N TYR A 87 17.96 -14.42 -7.36
CA TYR A 87 16.89 -14.46 -8.35
C TYR A 87 15.92 -13.28 -8.14
N GLU A 88 15.65 -12.54 -9.21
CA GLU A 88 14.67 -11.45 -9.24
C GLU A 88 13.47 -11.92 -10.06
N PRO A 89 12.26 -11.97 -9.47
CA PRO A 89 11.04 -12.23 -10.23
C PRO A 89 10.85 -11.18 -11.33
N GLU A 90 10.23 -11.58 -12.43
CA GLU A 90 9.89 -10.66 -13.52
C GLU A 90 8.96 -9.56 -12.98
N ARG A 91 9.37 -8.30 -13.11
CA ARG A 91 8.58 -7.16 -12.62
C ARG A 91 7.52 -6.80 -13.65
N ASN A 92 6.33 -6.49 -13.16
CA ASN A 92 5.27 -5.92 -13.98
C ASN A 92 5.44 -4.40 -14.01
N PRO A 93 5.75 -3.76 -15.15
CA PRO A 93 5.96 -2.31 -15.19
C PRO A 93 4.63 -1.52 -15.08
N PHE A 94 3.48 -2.17 -15.20
CA PHE A 94 2.16 -1.52 -15.28
C PHE A 94 1.39 -1.49 -13.95
N TRP A 95 1.91 -2.11 -12.89
CA TRP A 95 1.25 -2.24 -11.58
C TRP A 95 0.93 -0.92 -10.88
N ALA A 96 1.67 0.14 -11.22
CA ALA A 96 1.54 1.45 -10.59
C ALA A 96 0.35 2.26 -11.15
N TYR A 97 -0.37 1.75 -12.15
CA TYR A 97 -1.53 2.41 -12.71
C TYR A 97 -2.63 2.56 -11.65
N ARG A 98 -2.87 3.79 -11.18
CA ARG A 98 -3.89 4.14 -10.18
C ARG A 98 -3.96 3.15 -9.02
N TYR A 99 -2.79 2.69 -8.56
CA TYR A 99 -2.68 1.58 -7.62
C TYR A 99 -3.37 1.86 -6.27
N TRP A 100 -3.58 3.14 -5.92
CA TRP A 100 -4.28 3.60 -4.72
C TRP A 100 -5.81 3.48 -4.78
N ASP A 101 -6.41 3.23 -5.94
CA ASP A 101 -7.85 3.07 -6.08
C ASP A 101 -8.31 1.70 -5.58
N VAL A 102 -9.51 1.67 -5.01
CA VAL A 102 -10.17 0.44 -4.55
C VAL A 102 -10.69 -0.33 -5.75
N GLY A 103 -10.26 -1.59 -5.90
CA GLY A 103 -10.67 -2.46 -6.99
C GLY A 103 -9.67 -3.59 -7.23
N ASP A 104 -9.92 -4.35 -8.28
CA ASP A 104 -9.18 -5.52 -8.77
C ASP A 104 -8.38 -5.23 -10.05
N ASP A 105 -8.10 -3.93 -10.29
CA ASP A 105 -7.21 -3.48 -11.36
C ASP A 105 -5.79 -4.09 -11.21
N ASN A 106 -4.84 -3.82 -12.11
CA ASN A 106 -3.48 -4.36 -12.13
C ASN A 106 -2.73 -4.09 -10.81
N LYS A 107 -2.85 -5.00 -9.84
CA LYS A 107 -2.25 -4.89 -8.49
C LYS A 107 -0.94 -5.66 -8.34
N ASN A 108 -0.52 -6.39 -9.38
CA ASN A 108 0.62 -7.30 -9.35
C ASN A 108 1.93 -6.55 -9.55
N GLN A 109 2.82 -6.54 -8.57
CA GLN A 109 4.17 -6.03 -8.76
C GLN A 109 5.04 -6.96 -9.61
N TYR A 110 4.75 -8.26 -9.57
CA TYR A 110 5.49 -9.29 -10.26
C TYR A 110 4.59 -10.10 -11.20
N ILE A 111 5.21 -10.70 -12.21
CA ILE A 111 4.53 -11.61 -13.12
C ILE A 111 4.60 -13.03 -12.55
N HIS A 112 3.43 -13.58 -12.20
CA HIS A 112 3.32 -14.90 -11.56
C HIS A 112 3.04 -16.01 -12.57
N GLY A 113 3.78 -17.12 -12.44
CA GLY A 113 3.68 -18.28 -13.32
C GLY A 113 2.95 -19.48 -12.68
N PRO A 114 2.69 -20.54 -13.48
CA PRO A 114 2.05 -21.76 -12.98
C PRO A 114 2.91 -22.56 -12.01
N ASP A 115 4.19 -22.26 -11.86
CA ASP A 115 5.11 -22.86 -10.88
C ASP A 115 4.78 -22.51 -9.42
N GLU A 116 3.98 -21.46 -9.20
CA GLU A 116 3.45 -21.10 -7.88
C GLU A 116 2.15 -21.86 -7.53
N ASN A 117 1.54 -22.56 -8.48
CA ASN A 117 0.28 -23.29 -8.26
C ASN A 117 0.47 -24.55 -7.41
N PHE A 118 -0.59 -24.95 -6.71
CA PHE A 118 -0.63 -26.22 -6.00
C PHE A 118 -0.69 -27.42 -6.99
N PRO A 119 0.02 -28.53 -6.75
CA PRO A 119 0.86 -28.85 -5.59
C PRO A 119 2.22 -28.13 -5.63
N TRP A 120 2.54 -27.42 -4.54
CA TRP A 120 3.77 -26.63 -4.46
C TRP A 120 5.03 -27.49 -4.47
N THR A 121 6.00 -27.08 -5.27
CA THR A 121 7.34 -27.66 -5.35
C THR A 121 8.39 -26.54 -5.38
N GLY A 122 9.67 -26.89 -5.24
CA GLY A 122 10.77 -25.93 -5.38
C GLY A 122 10.65 -24.70 -4.47
N GLU A 123 10.78 -23.51 -5.07
CA GLU A 123 10.70 -22.23 -4.38
C GLU A 123 9.34 -22.00 -3.70
N ALA A 124 8.24 -22.33 -4.38
CA ALA A 124 6.90 -22.13 -3.82
C ALA A 124 6.70 -22.93 -2.53
N LEU A 125 7.15 -24.19 -2.51
CA LEU A 125 7.09 -25.01 -1.29
C LEU A 125 7.93 -24.40 -0.16
N ALA A 126 9.16 -23.99 -0.46
CA ALA A 126 10.04 -23.36 0.54
C ALA A 126 9.44 -22.06 1.09
N ALA A 127 8.85 -21.22 0.23
CA ALA A 127 8.21 -19.97 0.63
C ALA A 127 6.98 -20.22 1.51
N HIS A 128 6.07 -21.13 1.15
CA HIS A 128 4.91 -21.45 1.99
C HIS A 128 5.29 -22.09 3.33
N LEU A 129 6.37 -22.89 3.38
CA LEU A 129 6.92 -23.40 4.64
C LEU A 129 7.49 -22.28 5.53
N ALA A 130 8.18 -21.29 4.93
CA ALA A 130 8.65 -20.10 5.66
C ALA A 130 7.49 -19.21 6.15
N ARG A 131 6.42 -19.07 5.36
CA ARG A 131 5.17 -18.40 5.75
C ARG A 131 4.50 -19.10 6.93
N LEU A 132 4.47 -20.45 6.95
CA LEU A 132 3.91 -21.23 8.06
C LEU A 132 4.59 -20.95 9.41
N VAL A 133 5.89 -20.65 9.42
CA VAL A 133 6.60 -20.23 10.64
C VAL A 133 5.97 -18.96 11.24
N ASN A 134 5.60 -17.99 10.40
CA ASN A 134 4.91 -16.78 10.86
C ASN A 134 3.47 -17.06 11.30
N VAL A 135 2.74 -17.99 10.66
CA VAL A 135 1.43 -18.44 11.15
C VAL A 135 1.55 -18.97 12.58
N LEU A 136 2.60 -19.74 12.90
CA LEU A 136 2.82 -20.24 14.26
C LEU A 136 3.17 -19.14 15.27
N PHE A 137 4.02 -18.17 14.90
CA PHE A 137 4.30 -17.00 15.75
C PHE A 137 3.07 -16.11 15.95
N GLY A 138 2.24 -15.95 14.92
CA GLY A 138 0.98 -15.24 14.98
C GLY A 138 0.00 -15.90 15.95
N ALA A 139 -0.15 -17.23 15.86
CA ALA A 139 -1.00 -18.00 16.77
C ALA A 139 -0.50 -17.90 18.22
N ALA A 140 0.83 -17.95 18.41
CA ALA A 140 1.44 -17.72 19.72
C ALA A 140 1.16 -16.29 20.24
N THR A 141 1.18 -15.27 19.38
CA THR A 141 0.83 -13.89 19.75
C THR A 141 -0.62 -13.77 20.20
N VAL A 142 -1.56 -14.39 19.49
CA VAL A 142 -2.98 -14.45 19.87
C VAL A 142 -3.15 -15.14 21.22
N PHE A 143 -2.48 -16.28 21.42
CA PHE A 143 -2.52 -16.99 22.70
C PHE A 143 -1.92 -16.19 23.86
N LEU A 144 -0.79 -15.50 23.64
CA LEU A 144 -0.19 -14.62 24.63
C LEU A 144 -1.10 -13.43 24.95
N THR A 145 -1.81 -12.87 23.96
CA THR A 145 -2.81 -11.81 24.17
C THR A 145 -3.92 -12.27 25.11
N TRP A 146 -4.46 -13.48 24.86
CA TRP A 146 -5.43 -14.10 25.75
C TRP A 146 -4.85 -14.33 27.16
N LEU A 147 -3.61 -14.82 27.28
CA LEU A 147 -2.96 -15.01 28.57
C LEU A 147 -2.75 -13.69 29.34
N ILE A 148 -2.39 -12.60 28.65
CA ILE A 148 -2.29 -11.26 29.26
C ILE A 148 -3.66 -10.87 29.80
N GLY A 149 -4.71 -10.93 28.98
CA GLY A 149 -6.07 -10.61 29.39
C GLY A 149 -6.57 -11.47 30.55
N ARG A 150 -6.30 -12.78 30.55
CA ARG A 150 -6.65 -13.69 31.65
C ARG A 150 -5.90 -13.38 32.93
N THR A 151 -4.64 -12.96 32.80
CA THR A 151 -3.82 -12.54 33.94
C THR A 151 -4.35 -11.22 34.51
N ILE A 152 -4.81 -10.28 33.70
CA ILE A 152 -5.39 -9.02 34.22
C ILE A 152 -6.78 -9.29 34.83
N TRP A 153 -7.70 -9.86 34.05
CA TRP A 153 -9.12 -10.00 34.37
C TRP A 153 -9.52 -11.45 34.66
N GLU A 154 -9.09 -11.97 35.80
CA GLU A 154 -9.36 -13.35 36.21
C GLU A 154 -10.85 -13.68 36.30
N GLN A 155 -11.67 -12.73 36.79
CA GLN A 155 -13.12 -12.89 36.96
C GLN A 155 -13.93 -12.50 35.70
N ARG A 156 -13.30 -11.88 34.69
CA ARG A 156 -13.99 -11.40 33.46
C ARG A 156 -13.29 -11.94 32.21
N PRO A 157 -13.28 -13.27 32.00
CA PRO A 157 -12.50 -13.92 30.95
C PRO A 157 -12.92 -13.55 29.53
N PHE A 158 -14.17 -13.07 29.34
CA PHE A 158 -14.63 -12.57 28.03
C PHE A 158 -13.78 -11.39 27.53
N LEU A 159 -13.14 -10.61 28.43
CA LEU A 159 -12.22 -9.54 28.04
C LEU A 159 -10.96 -10.07 27.35
N ALA A 160 -10.45 -11.20 27.85
CA ALA A 160 -9.30 -11.86 27.25
C ALA A 160 -9.64 -12.49 25.89
N VAL A 161 -10.82 -13.09 25.77
CA VAL A 161 -11.30 -13.68 24.51
C VAL A 161 -11.53 -12.60 23.46
N GLY A 162 -12.24 -11.51 23.81
CA GLY A 162 -12.51 -10.41 22.88
C GLY A 162 -11.25 -9.69 22.41
N GLY A 163 -10.30 -9.41 23.31
CA GLY A 163 -9.03 -8.81 22.88
C GLY A 163 -8.15 -9.75 22.05
N ALA A 164 -8.15 -11.06 22.34
CA ALA A 164 -7.46 -12.04 21.48
C ALA A 164 -8.12 -12.14 20.09
N ALA A 165 -9.45 -12.05 20.00
CA ALA A 165 -10.17 -12.03 18.74
C ALA A 165 -9.85 -10.79 17.89
N ILE A 166 -9.66 -9.61 18.51
CA ILE A 166 -9.23 -8.39 17.79
C ILE A 166 -7.86 -8.58 17.13
N VAL A 167 -6.92 -9.23 17.81
CA VAL A 167 -5.60 -9.54 17.20
C VAL A 167 -5.76 -10.61 16.12
N ALA A 168 -6.47 -11.70 16.42
CA ALA A 168 -6.60 -12.85 15.53
C ALA A 168 -7.31 -12.52 14.21
N PHE A 169 -8.29 -11.62 14.23
CA PHE A 169 -9.12 -11.31 13.08
C PHE A 169 -8.90 -9.87 12.59
N ASN A 170 -7.74 -9.28 12.88
CA ASN A 170 -7.28 -8.08 12.19
C ASN A 170 -6.78 -8.50 10.79
N PRO A 171 -7.37 -8.00 9.68
CA PRO A 171 -7.01 -8.42 8.33
C PRO A 171 -5.52 -8.23 8.00
N MET A 172 -4.91 -7.12 8.39
CA MET A 172 -3.48 -6.89 8.19
C MET A 172 -2.62 -7.88 8.97
N PHE A 173 -2.99 -8.20 10.23
CA PHE A 173 -2.25 -9.18 11.02
C PHE A 173 -2.35 -10.59 10.44
N LEU A 174 -3.52 -10.98 9.91
CA LEU A 174 -3.72 -12.24 9.18
C LEU A 174 -2.86 -12.30 7.91
N TYR A 175 -2.89 -11.24 7.09
CA TYR A 175 -2.11 -11.10 5.87
C TYR A 175 -0.60 -11.22 6.14
N MET A 176 -0.08 -10.42 7.08
CA MET A 176 1.34 -10.44 7.44
C MET A 176 1.76 -11.75 8.12
N SER A 177 0.84 -12.46 8.79
CA SER A 177 1.10 -13.83 9.31
C SER A 177 1.19 -14.87 8.20
N GLY A 178 0.55 -14.62 7.06
CA GLY A 178 0.63 -15.43 5.84
C GLY A 178 1.82 -15.10 4.93
N ALA A 179 2.70 -14.17 5.32
CA ALA A 179 3.84 -13.68 4.52
C ALA A 179 5.20 -13.86 5.23
N ILE A 180 6.31 -13.77 4.49
CA ILE A 180 7.69 -13.88 5.01
C ILE A 180 8.19 -12.51 5.48
N ASN A 181 8.29 -12.31 6.80
CA ASN A 181 8.71 -11.04 7.43
C ASN A 181 9.07 -11.23 8.90
N ASN A 182 9.67 -10.20 9.52
CA ASN A 182 10.01 -10.19 10.96
C ASN A 182 9.02 -9.43 11.86
N ASP A 183 7.91 -8.92 11.35
CA ASP A 183 6.93 -8.14 12.14
C ASP A 183 6.12 -9.04 13.07
N ILE A 184 5.78 -10.25 12.64
CA ILE A 184 4.96 -11.18 13.43
C ILE A 184 5.74 -11.74 14.63
N VAL A 185 7.03 -12.06 14.45
CA VAL A 185 7.88 -12.43 15.58
C VAL A 185 8.11 -11.23 16.53
N ALA A 186 8.11 -9.99 16.02
CA ALA A 186 8.16 -8.80 16.86
C ALA A 186 6.85 -8.62 17.68
N ALA A 187 5.69 -8.90 17.08
CA ALA A 187 4.40 -8.94 17.79
C ALA A 187 4.40 -9.97 18.93
N PHE A 188 4.87 -11.18 18.63
CA PHE A 188 5.02 -12.27 19.60
C PHE A 188 5.91 -11.85 20.78
N SER A 189 7.07 -11.29 20.49
CA SER A 189 8.03 -10.86 21.50
C SER A 189 7.52 -9.68 22.35
N GLY A 190 6.81 -8.74 21.73
CA GLY A 190 6.11 -7.66 22.43
C GLY A 190 5.05 -8.20 23.39
N ALA A 191 4.25 -9.18 22.96
CA ALA A 191 3.28 -9.87 23.81
C ALA A 191 3.96 -10.64 24.96
N LEU A 192 5.09 -11.30 24.70
CA LEU A 192 5.84 -12.07 25.69
C LEU A 192 6.38 -11.18 26.82
N VAL A 193 7.00 -10.05 26.47
CA VAL A 193 7.47 -9.05 27.44
C VAL A 193 6.29 -8.48 28.22
N THR A 194 5.20 -8.12 27.55
CA THR A 194 4.00 -7.58 28.20
C THR A 194 3.42 -8.57 29.21
N LEU A 195 3.34 -9.85 28.86
CA LEU A 195 2.90 -10.91 29.76
C LEU A 195 3.83 -11.06 30.97
N ALA A 196 5.15 -11.00 30.76
CA ALA A 196 6.11 -11.06 31.85
C ALA A 196 5.95 -9.88 32.83
N CYS A 197 5.80 -8.66 32.32
CA CYS A 197 5.54 -7.46 33.12
C CYS A 197 4.22 -7.56 33.90
N VAL A 198 3.13 -7.98 33.26
CA VAL A 198 1.82 -8.14 33.90
C VAL A 198 1.85 -9.23 34.98
N ARG A 199 2.54 -10.35 34.75
CA ARG A 199 2.69 -11.40 35.77
C ARG A 199 3.58 -10.95 36.94
N LEU A 200 4.61 -10.15 36.69
CA LEU A 200 5.42 -9.55 37.77
C LEU A 200 4.56 -8.60 38.63
N LEU A 201 3.70 -7.78 38.03
CA LEU A 201 2.78 -6.91 38.78
C LEU A 201 1.81 -7.68 39.67
N ARG A 202 1.44 -8.91 39.27
CA ARG A 202 0.61 -9.82 40.07
C ARG A 202 1.37 -10.58 41.15
N ASP A 203 2.69 -10.64 41.10
CA ASP A 203 3.47 -11.42 42.06
C ASP A 203 3.46 -10.76 43.45
N GLU A 204 2.81 -11.43 44.41
CA GLU A 204 2.73 -10.98 45.80
C GLU A 204 4.10 -10.91 46.48
N ARG A 205 5.07 -11.71 46.04
CA ARG A 205 6.44 -11.70 46.58
C ARG A 205 7.28 -10.55 45.99
N GLY A 206 6.88 -10.03 44.83
CA GLY A 206 7.58 -8.96 44.13
C GLY A 206 8.85 -9.43 43.41
N LEU A 207 9.90 -8.62 43.49
CA LEU A 207 11.15 -8.85 42.74
C LEU A 207 11.94 -10.04 43.29
N SER A 208 12.37 -10.91 42.40
CA SER A 208 13.23 -12.06 42.69
C SER A 208 14.17 -12.34 41.52
N LEU A 209 15.26 -13.08 41.74
CA LEU A 209 16.21 -13.44 40.68
C LEU A 209 15.53 -14.14 39.49
N ARG A 210 14.49 -14.94 39.76
CA ARG A 210 13.65 -15.57 38.72
C ARG A 210 13.11 -14.55 37.73
N TRP A 211 12.65 -13.39 38.20
CA TRP A 211 12.15 -12.32 37.33
C TRP A 211 13.26 -11.69 36.49
N GLY A 212 14.48 -11.62 37.02
CA GLY A 212 15.65 -11.22 36.23
C GLY A 212 15.86 -12.13 35.01
N PHE A 213 15.81 -13.45 35.21
CA PHE A 213 15.92 -14.40 34.11
C PHE A 213 14.74 -14.34 33.13
N ILE A 214 13.50 -14.27 33.63
CA ILE A 214 12.30 -14.23 32.77
C ILE A 214 12.29 -12.96 31.92
N LEU A 215 12.49 -11.79 32.52
CA LEU A 215 12.46 -10.51 31.82
C LEU A 215 13.66 -10.36 30.87
N GLY A 216 14.85 -10.77 31.31
CA GLY A 216 16.04 -10.78 30.46
C GLY A 216 15.91 -11.71 29.26
N ALA A 217 15.34 -12.90 29.44
CA ALA A 217 15.09 -13.83 28.34
C ALA A 217 14.06 -13.27 27.36
N ALA A 218 12.92 -12.77 27.86
CA ALA A 218 11.90 -12.15 27.03
C ALA A 218 12.44 -10.95 26.24
N TYR A 219 13.28 -10.11 26.88
CA TYR A 219 13.90 -8.97 26.22
C TYR A 219 14.97 -9.38 25.20
N GLY A 220 15.77 -10.40 25.49
CA GLY A 220 16.74 -10.97 24.53
C GLY A 220 16.05 -11.50 23.27
N VAL A 221 14.93 -12.22 23.42
CA VAL A 221 14.09 -12.65 22.27
C VAL A 221 13.56 -11.45 21.50
N ALA A 222 13.11 -10.40 22.20
CA ALA A 222 12.63 -9.17 21.57
C ALA A 222 13.71 -8.47 20.72
N LEU A 223 14.91 -8.29 21.28
CA LEU A 223 16.05 -7.72 20.56
C LEU A 223 16.50 -8.59 19.38
N MET A 224 16.36 -9.92 19.49
CA MET A 224 16.66 -10.86 18.40
C MET A 224 15.56 -10.94 17.32
N SER A 225 14.40 -10.33 17.58
CA SER A 225 13.28 -10.28 16.63
C SER A 225 13.40 -9.05 15.72
N LYS A 226 13.51 -7.86 16.32
CA LYS A 226 13.58 -6.59 15.61
C LYS A 226 14.14 -5.49 16.52
N PHE A 227 15.03 -4.66 15.99
CA PHE A 227 15.71 -3.62 16.79
C PHE A 227 14.76 -2.60 17.42
N ASN A 228 13.64 -2.29 16.76
CA ASN A 228 12.63 -1.38 17.30
C ASN A 228 12.06 -1.82 18.66
N LEU A 229 12.20 -3.11 19.02
CA LEU A 229 11.82 -3.61 20.35
C LEU A 229 12.79 -3.19 21.46
N ALA A 230 13.94 -2.58 21.17
CA ALA A 230 14.78 -1.97 22.21
C ALA A 230 13.97 -0.98 23.07
N ALA A 231 13.00 -0.30 22.46
CA ALA A 231 12.07 0.60 23.14
C ALA A 231 11.32 -0.09 24.30
N ILE A 232 10.93 -1.37 24.16
CA ILE A 232 10.14 -2.09 25.18
C ILE A 232 10.91 -2.32 26.49
N GLY A 233 12.23 -2.15 26.46
CA GLY A 233 13.06 -2.08 27.67
C GLY A 233 12.57 -1.03 28.66
N LEU A 234 11.96 0.07 28.20
CA LEU A 234 11.37 1.09 29.06
C LEU A 234 10.19 0.53 29.86
N THR A 235 9.31 -0.26 29.24
CA THR A 235 8.20 -0.94 29.92
C THR A 235 8.72 -1.89 31.01
N ILE A 236 9.77 -2.66 30.70
CA ILE A 236 10.42 -3.53 31.69
C ILE A 236 10.97 -2.71 32.85
N GLY A 237 11.75 -1.67 32.55
CA GLY A 237 12.38 -0.81 33.56
C GLY A 237 11.36 -0.13 34.47
N LEU A 238 10.31 0.45 33.90
CA LEU A 238 9.23 1.10 34.66
C LEU A 238 8.44 0.10 35.50
N THR A 239 8.16 -1.10 34.98
CA THR A 239 7.45 -2.14 35.73
C THR A 239 8.27 -2.63 36.93
N VAL A 240 9.56 -2.95 36.71
CA VAL A 240 10.48 -3.38 37.77
C VAL A 240 10.65 -2.28 38.83
N THR A 241 10.79 -1.03 38.40
CA THR A 241 10.90 0.13 39.29
C THR A 241 9.63 0.36 40.11
N TRP A 242 8.45 0.24 39.48
CA TRP A 242 7.18 0.36 40.17
C TRP A 242 7.01 -0.69 41.28
N VAL A 243 7.32 -1.95 41.00
CA VAL A 243 7.26 -3.04 42.01
C VAL A 243 8.29 -2.80 43.13
N ALA A 244 9.52 -2.40 42.78
CA ALA A 244 10.55 -2.07 43.75
C ALA A 244 10.10 -0.96 44.70
N TRP A 245 9.53 0.12 44.16
CA TRP A 245 9.03 1.25 44.94
C TRP A 245 7.88 0.84 45.86
N ARG A 246 6.86 0.13 45.32
CA ARG A 246 5.68 -0.30 46.09
C ARG A 246 6.02 -1.26 47.22
N LYS A 247 6.98 -2.17 47.01
CA LYS A 247 7.38 -3.19 47.99
C LYS A 247 8.67 -2.84 48.75
N ARG A 248 9.27 -1.67 48.49
CA ARG A 248 10.55 -1.20 49.06
C ARG A 248 11.72 -2.17 48.83
N GLN A 249 11.79 -2.78 47.64
CA GLN A 249 12.73 -3.83 47.24
C GLN A 249 13.90 -3.30 46.36
N TRP A 250 14.57 -2.22 46.77
CA TRP A 250 15.61 -1.57 45.96
C TRP A 250 16.88 -2.41 45.73
N ARG A 251 17.23 -3.29 46.69
CA ARG A 251 18.34 -4.24 46.48
C ARG A 251 17.98 -5.27 45.40
N GLN A 252 16.76 -5.79 45.44
CA GLN A 252 16.27 -6.71 44.42
C GLN A 252 16.07 -6.03 43.08
N TRP A 253 15.71 -4.74 43.05
CA TRP A 253 15.66 -3.93 41.83
C TRP A 253 16.98 -3.98 41.08
N LEU A 254 18.09 -3.68 41.77
CA LEU A 254 19.42 -3.71 41.14
C LEU A 254 19.78 -5.12 40.66
N LEU A 255 19.52 -6.16 41.47
CA LEU A 255 19.79 -7.55 41.08
C LEU A 255 18.97 -7.99 39.87
N VAL A 256 17.66 -7.70 39.85
CA VAL A 256 16.78 -8.04 38.73
C VAL A 256 17.19 -7.28 37.47
N ALA A 257 17.53 -5.99 37.59
CA ALA A 257 18.01 -5.20 36.45
C ALA A 257 19.31 -5.77 35.88
N LEU A 258 20.31 -6.04 36.72
CA LEU A 258 21.60 -6.61 36.29
C LEU A 258 21.45 -8.00 35.67
N VAL A 259 20.64 -8.88 36.28
CA VAL A 259 20.39 -10.22 35.73
C VAL A 259 19.61 -10.13 34.42
N SER A 260 18.61 -9.25 34.32
CA SER A 260 17.85 -9.07 33.08
C SER A 260 18.75 -8.60 31.94
N LEU A 261 19.59 -7.59 32.20
CA LEU A 261 20.54 -7.07 31.22
C LEU A 261 21.60 -8.12 30.85
N GLY A 262 22.13 -8.87 31.83
CA GLY A 262 23.10 -9.92 31.60
C GLY A 262 22.54 -11.05 30.73
N VAL A 263 21.32 -11.52 31.03
CA VAL A 263 20.66 -12.57 30.23
C VAL A 263 20.34 -12.07 28.82
N ALA A 264 19.82 -10.85 28.67
CA ALA A 264 19.59 -10.25 27.36
C ALA A 264 20.90 -10.12 26.57
N ALA A 265 21.99 -9.67 27.21
CA ALA A 265 23.31 -9.54 26.58
C ALA A 265 23.88 -10.91 26.14
N VAL A 266 23.66 -11.99 26.89
CA VAL A 266 24.08 -13.33 26.47
C VAL A 266 23.28 -13.79 25.23
N LEU A 267 21.97 -13.54 25.20
CA LEU A 267 21.11 -14.01 24.12
C LEU A 267 21.27 -13.18 22.83
N SER A 268 21.41 -11.86 22.96
CA SER A 268 21.41 -10.95 21.82
C SER A 268 22.65 -10.09 21.65
N GLY A 269 23.51 -9.99 22.65
CA GLY A 269 24.70 -9.12 22.63
C GLY A 269 25.68 -9.46 21.51
N TRP A 270 25.82 -10.74 21.16
CA TRP A 270 26.69 -11.18 20.06
C TRP A 270 26.30 -10.56 18.71
N TRP A 271 25.02 -10.30 18.48
CA TRP A 271 24.52 -9.71 17.24
C TRP A 271 24.87 -8.23 17.15
N PHE A 272 24.75 -7.48 18.25
CA PHE A 272 25.19 -6.09 18.34
C PHE A 272 26.71 -5.97 18.18
N VAL A 273 27.48 -6.91 18.75
CA VAL A 273 28.94 -6.98 18.56
C VAL A 273 29.28 -7.27 17.10
N ARG A 274 28.57 -8.22 16.45
CA ARG A 274 28.74 -8.48 15.01
C ARG A 274 28.52 -7.21 14.19
N ASN A 275 27.42 -6.49 14.42
CA ASN A 275 27.14 -5.26 13.68
C ASN A 275 28.18 -4.17 13.96
N GLN A 276 28.63 -4.03 15.21
CA GLN A 276 29.71 -3.10 15.56
C GLN A 276 31.01 -3.41 14.79
N ILE A 277 31.33 -4.69 14.58
CA ILE A 277 32.50 -5.13 13.80
C ILE A 277 32.30 -4.89 12.31
N LEU A 278 31.12 -5.21 11.76
CA LEU A 278 30.85 -5.13 10.31
C LEU A 278 30.57 -3.71 9.82
N TYR A 279 29.82 -2.93 10.59
CA TYR A 279 29.27 -1.64 10.16
C TYR A 279 29.84 -0.45 10.95
N GLY A 280 30.65 -0.70 11.97
CA GLY A 280 31.17 0.35 12.85
C GLY A 280 30.15 0.88 13.87
N GLU A 281 28.94 0.31 13.91
CA GLU A 281 27.88 0.67 14.86
C GLU A 281 26.97 -0.54 15.18
N PRO A 282 26.35 -0.60 16.38
CA PRO A 282 25.77 -1.85 16.88
C PRO A 282 24.39 -2.22 16.28
N THR A 283 23.70 -1.31 15.60
CA THR A 283 22.29 -1.45 15.19
C THR A 283 22.11 -1.88 13.73
N GLY A 284 23.08 -1.62 12.86
CA GLY A 284 22.97 -1.76 11.39
C GLY A 284 22.14 -0.65 10.71
N PHE A 285 21.59 0.29 11.48
CA PHE A 285 20.72 1.36 11.00
C PHE A 285 21.47 2.41 10.19
N GLN A 286 22.71 2.75 10.55
CA GLN A 286 23.46 3.77 9.82
C GLN A 286 23.75 3.28 8.39
N ARG A 287 24.14 2.01 8.25
CA ARG A 287 24.38 1.41 6.94
C ARG A 287 23.11 1.31 6.10
N LEU A 288 21.96 1.09 6.73
CA LEU A 288 20.66 1.17 6.07
C LEU A 288 20.39 2.58 5.55
N THR A 289 20.60 3.60 6.38
CA THR A 289 20.37 4.99 6.01
C THR A 289 21.29 5.49 4.89
N GLU A 290 22.53 4.99 4.81
CA GLU A 290 23.45 5.28 3.69
C GLU A 290 22.95 4.71 2.36
N LEU A 291 22.21 3.60 2.38
CA LEU A 291 21.69 2.94 1.19
C LEU A 291 20.35 3.52 0.72
N TRP A 292 19.49 3.95 1.65
CA TRP A 292 18.12 4.38 1.36
C TRP A 292 17.88 5.88 1.49
N GLY A 293 18.86 6.63 2.00
CA GLY A 293 18.70 8.04 2.35
C GLY A 293 18.05 8.25 3.73
N VAL A 294 18.12 9.49 4.22
CA VAL A 294 17.55 9.94 5.49
C VAL A 294 16.73 11.19 5.26
N ARG A 295 15.58 11.27 5.93
CA ARG A 295 14.80 12.49 6.05
C ARG A 295 15.31 13.31 7.24
N GLU A 296 15.50 14.61 7.07
CA GLU A 296 15.81 15.49 8.20
C GLU A 296 14.56 15.65 9.11
N PRO A 297 14.64 15.32 10.42
CA PRO A 297 13.46 15.31 11.28
C PRO A 297 12.77 16.67 11.43
N SER A 298 13.53 17.77 11.41
CA SER A 298 13.00 19.13 11.51
C SER A 298 12.16 19.53 10.30
N GLU A 299 12.52 19.03 9.12
CA GLU A 299 11.86 19.34 7.86
C GLU A 299 10.70 18.37 7.57
N SER A 300 10.72 17.18 8.19
CA SER A 300 9.79 16.08 7.90
C SER A 300 8.63 15.96 8.89
N TRP A 301 8.48 16.88 9.83
CA TRP A 301 7.41 16.84 10.82
C TRP A 301 6.00 16.94 10.18
N GLY A 302 5.84 17.85 9.22
CA GLY A 302 4.60 18.00 8.45
C GLY A 302 4.26 16.71 7.68
N VAL A 303 5.26 16.15 6.99
CA VAL A 303 5.15 14.88 6.25
C VAL A 303 4.74 13.73 7.19
N ALA A 304 5.35 13.63 8.38
CA ALA A 304 5.04 12.57 9.32
C ALA A 304 3.59 12.64 9.86
N ILE A 305 3.06 13.83 10.13
CA ILE A 305 1.65 14.01 10.52
C ILE A 305 0.72 13.58 9.38
N TYR A 306 1.07 14.00 8.19
CA TYR A 306 0.31 13.77 6.98
C TYR A 306 0.28 12.30 6.54
N GLU A 307 1.32 11.54 6.85
CA GLU A 307 1.41 10.11 6.57
C GLU A 307 0.60 9.25 7.59
N LEU A 308 0.09 9.83 8.70
CA LEU A 308 -0.67 9.10 9.73
C LEU A 308 -1.95 8.40 9.23
N PRO A 309 -2.78 8.99 8.34
CA PRO A 309 -3.93 8.29 7.76
C PRO A 309 -3.52 7.02 7.00
N TYR A 310 -2.37 7.04 6.32
CA TYR A 310 -1.84 5.85 5.67
C TYR A 310 -1.41 4.79 6.71
N VAL A 311 -0.73 5.20 7.79
CA VAL A 311 -0.41 4.29 8.92
C VAL A 311 -1.69 3.66 9.49
N TRP A 312 -2.76 4.45 9.62
CA TRP A 312 -4.06 3.98 10.10
C TRP A 312 -4.68 2.92 9.18
N THR A 313 -4.81 3.20 7.89
CA THR A 313 -5.42 2.26 6.92
C THR A 313 -4.60 0.97 6.79
N SER A 314 -3.27 1.09 6.74
CA SER A 314 -2.35 -0.05 6.68
C SER A 314 -2.25 -0.86 7.97
N LEU A 315 -2.68 -0.35 9.14
CA LEU A 315 -2.78 -1.14 10.37
C LEU A 315 -3.95 -2.15 10.33
N TRP A 316 -4.99 -1.86 9.55
CA TRP A 316 -6.22 -2.64 9.52
C TRP A 316 -6.33 -3.54 8.30
N GLY A 317 -5.93 -3.07 7.12
CA GLY A 317 -5.99 -3.86 5.90
C GLY A 317 -5.75 -2.97 4.69
N ARG A 318 -4.49 -2.83 4.30
CA ARG A 318 -4.06 -2.27 3.02
C ARG A 318 -2.91 -3.14 2.55
N PHE A 319 -3.18 -4.01 1.58
CA PHE A 319 -2.28 -5.13 1.26
C PHE A 319 -1.25 -4.77 0.18
N GLY A 320 -0.30 -5.68 -0.05
CA GLY A 320 0.85 -5.45 -0.93
C GLY A 320 1.82 -4.40 -0.38
N TYR A 321 2.28 -3.51 -1.25
CA TYR A 321 2.95 -2.23 -0.95
C TYR A 321 1.96 -1.07 -0.74
N GLY A 322 0.67 -1.35 -0.57
CA GLY A 322 -0.38 -0.35 -0.42
C GLY A 322 -1.42 -0.35 -1.53
N GLN A 323 -1.20 -1.16 -2.58
CA GLN A 323 -2.00 -1.15 -3.80
C GLN A 323 -3.36 -1.84 -3.70
N ILE A 324 -3.64 -2.50 -2.58
CA ILE A 324 -4.95 -3.12 -2.34
C ILE A 324 -5.59 -2.50 -1.10
N PRO A 325 -6.12 -1.27 -1.21
CA PRO A 325 -6.89 -0.66 -0.15
C PRO A 325 -8.31 -1.25 -0.05
N LEU A 326 -8.85 -1.22 1.16
CA LEU A 326 -10.26 -1.44 1.41
C LEU A 326 -11.05 -0.14 1.18
N PRO A 327 -12.37 -0.20 0.96
CA PRO A 327 -13.23 0.98 0.86
C PRO A 327 -13.07 1.92 2.06
N GLN A 328 -13.04 3.23 1.80
CA GLN A 328 -12.83 4.25 2.84
C GLN A 328 -13.82 4.13 4.01
N ILE A 329 -15.08 3.78 3.72
CA ILE A 329 -16.12 3.58 4.73
C ILE A 329 -15.73 2.53 5.80
N ILE A 330 -14.94 1.51 5.45
CA ILE A 330 -14.46 0.51 6.40
C ILE A 330 -13.48 1.15 7.38
N TYR A 331 -12.55 1.97 6.89
CA TYR A 331 -11.57 2.66 7.73
C TYR A 331 -12.23 3.69 8.64
N ASP A 332 -13.21 4.44 8.13
CA ASP A 332 -13.98 5.41 8.90
C ASP A 332 -14.76 4.71 10.03
N LEU A 333 -15.42 3.58 9.72
CA LEU A 333 -16.13 2.78 10.72
C LEU A 333 -15.17 2.28 11.82
N LEU A 334 -14.02 1.73 11.43
CA LEU A 334 -12.98 1.28 12.38
C LEU A 334 -12.47 2.42 13.24
N TRP A 335 -12.38 3.64 12.69
CA TRP A 335 -11.92 4.82 13.41
C TRP A 335 -12.94 5.24 14.46
N TRP A 336 -14.23 5.30 14.11
CA TRP A 336 -15.31 5.55 15.06
C TRP A 336 -15.42 4.47 16.14
N ILE A 337 -15.22 3.20 15.78
CA ILE A 337 -15.14 2.06 16.70
C ILE A 337 -14.00 2.27 17.71
N ALA A 338 -12.80 2.65 17.24
CA ALA A 338 -11.65 2.89 18.11
C ALA A 338 -11.87 4.10 19.03
N LEU A 339 -12.44 5.20 18.53
CA LEU A 339 -12.82 6.35 19.35
C LEU A 339 -13.84 5.99 20.42
N PHE A 340 -14.88 5.25 20.05
CA PHE A 340 -15.92 4.81 20.98
C PHE A 340 -15.34 3.92 22.07
N ALA A 341 -14.41 3.02 21.72
CA ALA A 341 -13.66 2.23 22.68
C ALA A 341 -12.83 3.10 23.63
N LEU A 342 -12.09 4.08 23.10
CA LEU A 342 -11.26 5.00 23.89
C LEU A 342 -12.10 5.79 24.90
N ALA A 343 -13.25 6.32 24.49
CA ALA A 343 -14.19 6.99 25.38
C ALA A 343 -14.70 6.05 26.49
N GLY A 344 -14.90 4.76 26.17
CA GLY A 344 -15.28 3.73 27.14
C GLY A 344 -14.23 3.51 28.23
N ILE A 345 -12.94 3.65 27.93
CA ILE A 345 -11.83 3.53 28.90
C ILE A 345 -11.91 4.65 29.96
N LEU A 346 -12.47 5.81 29.62
CA LEU A 346 -12.62 6.95 30.54
C LEU A 346 -13.79 6.79 31.51
N ILE A 347 -14.73 5.88 31.26
CA ILE A 347 -15.94 5.71 32.10
C ILE A 347 -15.63 5.47 33.59
N PRO A 348 -14.69 4.56 33.98
CA PRO A 348 -14.34 4.37 35.39
C PRO A 348 -13.73 5.63 36.04
N LEU A 349 -12.97 6.42 35.28
CA LEU A 349 -12.41 7.70 35.74
C LEU A 349 -13.52 8.72 35.98
N LEU A 350 -14.44 8.87 35.02
CA LEU A 350 -15.57 9.80 35.09
C LEU A 350 -16.55 9.45 36.20
N ARG A 351 -16.83 8.15 36.40
CA ARG A 351 -17.67 7.64 37.51
C ARG A 351 -16.96 7.61 38.87
N ARG A 352 -15.66 7.94 38.91
CA ARG A 352 -14.80 7.83 40.10
C ARG A 352 -14.88 6.44 40.74
N ASP A 353 -14.92 5.39 39.91
CA ASP A 353 -14.94 4.00 40.34
C ASP A 353 -13.57 3.60 40.90
N ARG A 354 -13.37 3.91 42.19
CA ARG A 354 -12.10 3.70 42.87
C ARG A 354 -11.75 2.21 43.00
N GLU A 355 -12.73 1.32 42.99
CA GLU A 355 -12.47 -0.12 43.09
C GLU A 355 -11.88 -0.65 41.79
N GLU A 356 -12.51 -0.34 40.66
CA GLU A 356 -12.03 -0.73 39.33
C GLU A 356 -10.65 -0.13 39.04
N LEU A 357 -10.45 1.15 39.34
CA LEU A 357 -9.17 1.84 39.13
C LEU A 357 -8.05 1.29 40.02
N ARG A 358 -8.35 0.92 41.27
CA ARG A 358 -7.35 0.29 42.16
C ARG A 358 -7.04 -1.13 41.74
N ALA A 359 -8.03 -1.87 41.27
CA ALA A 359 -7.87 -3.26 40.84
C ALA A 359 -7.07 -3.37 39.54
N PHE A 360 -7.36 -2.52 38.55
CA PHE A 360 -6.84 -2.68 37.18
C PHE A 360 -5.92 -1.56 36.68
N GLY A 361 -5.87 -0.41 37.36
CA GLY A 361 -5.23 0.81 36.86
C GLY A 361 -3.75 0.64 36.47
N VAL A 362 -2.96 -0.12 37.24
CA VAL A 362 -1.54 -0.36 36.90
C VAL A 362 -1.38 -1.21 35.64
N TYR A 363 -2.27 -2.19 35.42
CA TYR A 363 -2.21 -3.02 34.21
C TYR A 363 -2.62 -2.21 32.98
N LEU A 364 -3.70 -1.41 33.10
CA LEU A 364 -4.13 -0.50 32.05
C LEU A 364 -3.04 0.51 31.70
N ALA A 365 -2.29 1.01 32.70
CA ALA A 365 -1.15 1.89 32.48
C ALA A 365 -0.01 1.21 31.71
N VAL A 366 0.30 -0.06 31.98
CA VAL A 366 1.30 -0.82 31.20
C VAL A 366 0.84 -1.02 29.76
N LEU A 367 -0.43 -1.38 29.55
CA LEU A 367 -0.97 -1.52 28.20
C LEU A 367 -0.92 -0.19 27.43
N ALA A 368 -1.32 0.92 28.07
CA ALA A 368 -1.28 2.25 27.49
C ALA A 368 0.15 2.74 27.22
N LEU A 369 1.09 2.45 28.12
CA LEU A 369 2.51 2.74 27.93
C LEU A 369 3.05 2.07 26.67
N ASN A 370 2.74 0.78 26.46
CA ASN A 370 3.18 0.08 25.25
C ASN A 370 2.62 0.74 23.97
N ILE A 371 1.34 1.12 23.98
CA ILE A 371 0.71 1.81 22.83
C ILE A 371 1.43 3.13 22.56
N PHE A 372 1.62 3.97 23.59
CA PHE A 372 2.29 5.24 23.45
C PHE A 372 3.72 5.09 22.94
N LEU A 373 4.46 4.13 23.51
CA LEU A 373 5.83 3.85 23.16
C LEU A 373 5.97 3.43 21.69
N PHE A 374 5.15 2.48 21.23
CA PHE A 374 5.24 2.03 19.84
C PHE A 374 4.61 3.02 18.85
N ALA A 375 3.65 3.84 19.27
CA ALA A 375 3.21 5.00 18.47
C ALA A 375 4.37 5.99 18.30
N ALA A 376 5.14 6.27 19.35
CA ALA A 376 6.33 7.13 19.28
C ALA A 376 7.44 6.52 18.41
N VAL A 377 7.63 5.20 18.44
CA VAL A 377 8.58 4.50 17.55
C VAL A 377 8.16 4.61 16.09
N VAL A 378 6.87 4.39 15.79
CA VAL A 378 6.35 4.55 14.42
C VAL A 378 6.49 6.00 13.98
N PHE A 379 6.09 6.95 14.81
CA PHE A 379 6.21 8.37 14.48
C PHE A 379 7.67 8.81 14.27
N ASN A 380 8.61 8.32 15.08
CA ASN A 380 10.03 8.55 14.87
C ASN A 380 10.54 7.94 13.55
N TYR A 381 10.03 6.77 13.17
CA TYR A 381 10.35 6.17 11.88
C TYR A 381 9.86 7.04 10.71
N LEU A 382 8.65 7.60 10.78
CA LEU A 382 8.12 8.52 9.75
C LEU A 382 8.97 9.79 9.58
N LEU A 383 9.53 10.29 10.69
CA LEU A 383 10.39 11.49 10.68
C LEU A 383 11.74 11.26 10.00
N VAL A 384 12.28 10.03 10.04
CA VAL A 384 13.67 9.75 9.67
C VAL A 384 13.77 8.90 8.39
N SER A 385 12.78 8.03 8.14
CA SER A 385 12.84 7.06 7.05
C SER A 385 11.98 7.49 5.86
N PRO A 386 12.54 7.44 4.63
CA PRO A 386 11.76 7.61 3.40
C PRO A 386 11.01 6.33 2.97
N ALA A 387 11.18 5.20 3.67
CA ALA A 387 10.69 3.88 3.24
C ALA A 387 9.16 3.66 3.41
N GLY A 388 8.39 4.74 3.53
CA GLY A 388 6.94 4.75 3.53
C GLY A 388 6.27 4.47 4.89
N PRO A 389 5.10 5.07 5.15
CA PRO A 389 4.35 4.87 6.39
C PRO A 389 3.69 3.50 6.46
N MET A 390 4.01 2.67 7.44
CA MET A 390 3.42 1.32 7.55
C MET A 390 2.91 1.02 8.97
N GLY A 391 1.61 0.74 9.09
CA GLY A 391 0.94 0.39 10.35
C GLY A 391 1.47 -0.88 11.02
N ARG A 392 2.02 -1.83 10.23
CA ARG A 392 2.60 -3.09 10.74
C ARG A 392 3.73 -2.90 11.76
N PHE A 393 4.44 -1.76 11.73
CA PHE A 393 5.48 -1.46 12.71
C PHE A 393 4.94 -1.28 14.14
N PHE A 394 3.62 -1.08 14.29
CA PHE A 394 2.93 -1.01 15.57
C PHE A 394 2.60 -2.38 16.19
N PHE A 395 2.73 -3.48 15.43
CA PHE A 395 2.37 -4.84 15.89
C PHE A 395 2.90 -5.28 17.27
N PRO A 396 4.10 -4.87 17.73
CA PRO A 396 4.56 -5.17 19.09
C PRO A 396 3.62 -4.70 20.20
N ALA A 397 2.83 -3.65 19.96
CA ALA A 397 1.82 -3.12 20.87
C ALA A 397 0.38 -3.51 20.50
N LEU A 398 0.16 -4.23 19.39
CA LEU A 398 -1.17 -4.66 18.95
C LEU A 398 -1.92 -5.46 20.03
N PRO A 399 -1.30 -6.40 20.78
CA PRO A 399 -1.95 -7.06 21.93
C PRO A 399 -2.47 -6.08 22.99
N SER A 400 -1.69 -5.05 23.32
CA SER A 400 -2.08 -4.03 24.29
C SER A 400 -3.23 -3.18 23.77
N LEU A 401 -3.16 -2.75 22.51
CA LEU A 401 -4.22 -2.00 21.84
C LEU A 401 -5.53 -2.80 21.82
N ALA A 402 -5.49 -4.06 21.39
CA ALA A 402 -6.64 -4.94 21.30
C ALA A 402 -7.33 -5.16 22.66
N LEU A 403 -6.55 -5.43 23.71
CA LEU A 403 -7.09 -5.58 25.07
C LEU A 403 -7.73 -4.28 25.59
N LEU A 404 -7.14 -3.11 25.32
CA LEU A 404 -7.71 -1.83 25.73
C LEU A 404 -8.96 -1.45 24.94
N ILE A 405 -8.96 -1.67 23.62
CA ILE A 405 -10.14 -1.45 22.77
C ILE A 405 -11.31 -2.27 23.31
N PHE A 406 -11.10 -3.58 23.51
CA PHE A 406 -12.18 -4.45 23.99
C PHE A 406 -12.61 -4.13 25.43
N TYR A 407 -11.65 -3.78 26.30
CA TYR A 407 -11.98 -3.30 27.65
C TYR A 407 -12.86 -2.06 27.60
N GLY A 408 -12.53 -1.06 26.78
CA GLY A 408 -13.33 0.14 26.57
C GLY A 408 -14.74 -0.15 26.08
N PHE A 409 -14.88 -0.97 25.04
CA PHE A 409 -16.19 -1.43 24.54
C PHE A 409 -17.05 -2.06 25.65
N SER A 410 -16.44 -2.91 26.48
CA SER A 410 -17.16 -3.60 27.56
C SER A 410 -17.73 -2.67 28.64
N ARG A 411 -17.29 -1.41 28.72
CA ARG A 411 -17.75 -0.45 29.71
C ARG A 411 -19.09 0.19 29.33
N TRP A 412 -19.40 0.31 28.05
CA TRP A 412 -20.63 0.98 27.60
C TRP A 412 -21.93 0.31 28.07
N PRO A 413 -22.12 -1.03 27.98
CA PRO A 413 -23.33 -1.68 28.50
C PRO A 413 -23.55 -1.46 30.00
N THR A 414 -22.48 -1.24 30.77
CA THR A 414 -22.57 -0.94 32.21
C THR A 414 -23.17 0.44 32.49
N LEU A 415 -23.23 1.33 31.49
CA LEU A 415 -23.95 2.60 31.62
C LEU A 415 -25.46 2.40 31.68
N PHE A 416 -25.96 1.38 31.00
CA PHE A 416 -27.40 1.08 30.84
C PHE A 416 -27.91 -0.01 31.80
N GLY A 417 -27.18 -0.32 32.86
CA GLY A 417 -27.58 -1.34 33.85
C GLY A 417 -27.49 -2.79 33.36
N LYS A 418 -26.98 -3.04 32.15
CA LYS A 418 -26.85 -4.38 31.56
C LYS A 418 -25.56 -5.07 32.03
N GLN A 419 -25.57 -5.57 33.26
CA GLN A 419 -24.47 -6.38 33.80
C GLN A 419 -24.62 -7.84 33.34
N GLY A 420 -23.66 -8.35 32.55
CA GLY A 420 -23.60 -9.76 32.14
C GLY A 420 -23.59 -10.02 30.63
N GLU A 421 -23.83 -9.01 29.80
CA GLU A 421 -23.85 -9.14 28.32
C GLU A 421 -22.45 -9.21 27.67
N GLY A 422 -21.36 -9.10 28.45
CA GLY A 422 -19.99 -9.01 27.93
C GLY A 422 -19.55 -10.21 27.08
N LYS A 423 -20.13 -11.40 27.30
CA LYS A 423 -19.87 -12.59 26.47
C LYS A 423 -20.47 -12.45 25.07
N TRP A 424 -21.69 -11.91 24.97
CA TRP A 424 -22.36 -11.66 23.69
C TRP A 424 -21.68 -10.53 22.93
N LEU A 425 -21.22 -9.50 23.63
CA LEU A 425 -20.37 -8.45 23.04
C LEU A 425 -19.08 -9.05 22.47
N SER A 426 -18.39 -9.92 23.24
CA SER A 426 -17.19 -10.62 22.76
C SER A 426 -17.48 -11.45 21.51
N LEU A 427 -18.60 -12.18 21.50
CA LEU A 427 -18.99 -12.99 20.35
C LEU A 427 -19.30 -12.11 19.13
N GLY A 428 -20.09 -11.04 19.31
CA GLY A 428 -20.46 -10.12 18.23
C GLY A 428 -19.26 -9.43 17.61
N VAL A 429 -18.33 -8.92 18.43
CA VAL A 429 -17.07 -8.32 17.94
C VAL A 429 -16.22 -9.35 17.20
N SER A 430 -16.11 -10.57 17.73
CA SER A 430 -15.35 -11.64 17.07
C SER A 430 -15.94 -11.99 15.71
N LEU A 431 -17.27 -12.17 15.62
CA LEU A 431 -17.95 -12.47 14.36
C LEU A 431 -17.82 -11.33 13.35
N GLY A 432 -17.98 -10.08 13.79
CA GLY A 432 -17.82 -8.91 12.93
C GLY A 432 -16.41 -8.82 12.33
N LEU A 433 -15.37 -9.13 13.10
CA LEU A 433 -14.00 -9.14 12.61
C LEU A 433 -13.67 -10.34 11.72
N VAL A 434 -14.26 -11.51 11.97
CA VAL A 434 -14.18 -12.64 11.04
C VAL A 434 -14.82 -12.25 9.70
N VAL A 435 -15.99 -11.63 9.71
CA VAL A 435 -16.64 -11.12 8.49
C VAL A 435 -15.75 -10.09 7.80
N LEU A 436 -15.19 -9.12 8.53
CA LEU A 436 -14.25 -8.14 7.96
C LEU A 436 -13.04 -8.82 7.30
N SER A 437 -12.46 -9.83 7.95
CA SER A 437 -11.33 -10.59 7.41
C SER A 437 -11.71 -11.37 6.17
N LEU A 438 -12.89 -12.00 6.13
CA LEU A 438 -13.39 -12.70 4.96
C LEU A 438 -13.70 -11.76 3.79
N VAL A 439 -14.29 -10.59 4.07
CA VAL A 439 -14.52 -9.54 3.07
C VAL A 439 -13.19 -9.03 2.51
N ALA A 440 -12.20 -8.77 3.38
CA ALA A 440 -10.89 -8.33 2.94
C ALA A 440 -10.16 -9.39 2.08
N LEU A 441 -10.28 -10.68 2.44
CA LEU A 441 -9.69 -11.78 1.69
C LEU A 441 -10.40 -12.02 0.35
N PHE A 442 -11.70 -12.30 0.36
CA PHE A 442 -12.45 -12.74 -0.82
C PHE A 442 -13.02 -11.59 -1.66
N GLY A 443 -13.20 -10.41 -1.06
CA GLY A 443 -13.73 -9.24 -1.76
C GLY A 443 -12.67 -8.31 -2.36
N PHE A 444 -11.42 -8.37 -1.89
CA PHE A 444 -10.37 -7.44 -2.33
C PHE A 444 -9.04 -8.13 -2.63
N LEU A 445 -8.51 -8.95 -1.71
CA LEU A 445 -7.21 -9.57 -1.93
C LEU A 445 -7.23 -10.64 -3.04
N GLN A 446 -8.18 -11.57 -3.01
CA GLN A 446 -8.27 -12.64 -4.01
C GLN A 446 -8.61 -12.10 -5.41
N PRO A 447 -9.62 -11.21 -5.58
CA PRO A 447 -9.94 -10.65 -6.90
C PRO A 447 -8.75 -9.90 -7.55
N ALA A 448 -7.96 -9.17 -6.76
CA ALA A 448 -6.79 -8.44 -7.27
C ALA A 448 -5.75 -9.33 -7.97
N PHE A 449 -5.69 -10.62 -7.61
CA PHE A 449 -4.77 -11.61 -8.17
C PHE A 449 -5.49 -12.70 -9.00
N ALA A 450 -6.78 -12.51 -9.27
CA ALA A 450 -7.57 -13.51 -9.98
C ALA A 450 -7.24 -13.48 -11.48
N ARG A 451 -7.29 -14.67 -12.10
CA ARG A 451 -7.26 -14.76 -13.57
C ARG A 451 -8.54 -14.17 -14.15
N PRO A 452 -8.49 -13.65 -15.39
CA PRO A 452 -9.67 -13.15 -16.08
C PRO A 452 -10.74 -14.23 -16.20
N GLU A 453 -12.01 -13.81 -16.21
CA GLU A 453 -13.14 -14.70 -16.39
C GLU A 453 -13.08 -15.39 -17.76
N THR A 454 -13.49 -16.65 -17.82
CA THR A 454 -13.58 -17.41 -19.07
C THR A 454 -14.98 -17.35 -19.65
N PHE A 455 -15.13 -17.32 -20.97
CA PHE A 455 -16.44 -17.41 -21.64
C PHE A 455 -16.51 -18.61 -22.58
N GLU A 456 -17.72 -19.12 -22.80
CA GLU A 456 -17.97 -20.21 -23.74
C GLU A 456 -18.50 -19.67 -25.08
N VAL A 457 -17.94 -20.20 -26.17
CA VAL A 457 -18.46 -20.02 -27.53
C VAL A 457 -19.21 -21.30 -27.89
N ASP A 458 -20.54 -21.29 -27.86
CA ASP A 458 -21.37 -22.40 -28.34
C ASP A 458 -21.31 -22.44 -29.88
N THR A 459 -20.37 -23.24 -30.40
CA THR A 459 -20.14 -23.40 -31.84
C THR A 459 -21.30 -24.07 -32.58
N ALA A 460 -22.27 -24.66 -31.87
CA ALA A 460 -23.42 -25.34 -32.47
C ALA A 460 -24.63 -24.41 -32.68
N ALA A 461 -24.61 -23.18 -32.16
CA ALA A 461 -25.70 -22.23 -32.32
C ALA A 461 -25.17 -20.80 -32.46
N SER A 462 -24.82 -20.39 -33.68
CA SER A 462 -24.44 -19.00 -34.02
C SER A 462 -25.46 -17.96 -33.53
N ALA A 463 -26.72 -18.35 -33.35
CA ALA A 463 -27.80 -17.51 -32.81
C ALA A 463 -27.75 -17.28 -31.28
N ARG A 464 -26.93 -18.00 -30.51
CA ARG A 464 -26.72 -17.76 -29.07
C ARG A 464 -25.50 -16.88 -28.77
N LEU A 465 -24.55 -16.78 -29.69
CA LEU A 465 -23.36 -15.93 -29.53
C LEU A 465 -23.73 -14.45 -29.35
N GLU A 466 -24.76 -13.97 -30.05
CA GLU A 466 -25.31 -12.61 -29.86
C GLU A 466 -25.93 -12.37 -28.46
N GLN A 467 -26.31 -13.43 -27.73
CA GLN A 467 -26.85 -13.31 -26.37
C GLN A 467 -25.79 -13.37 -25.27
N THR A 468 -24.60 -13.90 -25.55
CA THR A 468 -23.50 -14.02 -24.58
C THR A 468 -22.32 -13.08 -24.83
N VAL A 469 -22.10 -12.64 -26.07
CA VAL A 469 -20.96 -11.80 -26.47
C VAL A 469 -21.47 -10.49 -27.09
N PRO A 470 -21.30 -9.34 -26.42
CA PRO A 470 -21.69 -8.04 -26.96
C PRO A 470 -20.89 -7.65 -28.22
N ASN A 471 -21.52 -6.91 -29.13
CA ASN A 471 -20.94 -6.45 -30.41
C ASN A 471 -20.08 -7.52 -31.11
N PRO A 472 -20.68 -8.65 -31.50
CA PRO A 472 -19.94 -9.80 -31.99
C PRO A 472 -19.13 -9.44 -33.24
N THR A 473 -17.90 -9.92 -33.26
CA THR A 473 -16.93 -9.66 -34.33
C THR A 473 -16.05 -10.88 -34.58
N SER A 474 -15.27 -10.84 -35.64
CA SER A 474 -14.33 -11.90 -36.01
C SER A 474 -13.06 -11.26 -36.56
N ILE A 475 -12.34 -10.57 -35.66
CA ILE A 475 -11.08 -9.88 -35.96
C ILE A 475 -9.91 -10.66 -35.37
N GLN A 476 -8.87 -10.88 -36.15
CA GLN A 476 -7.64 -11.55 -35.71
C GLN A 476 -6.50 -10.56 -35.57
N PHE A 477 -5.75 -10.70 -34.47
CA PHE A 477 -4.51 -9.97 -34.20
C PHE A 477 -3.33 -10.91 -34.44
N GLY A 478 -2.62 -10.68 -35.55
CA GLY A 478 -1.64 -11.59 -36.09
C GLY A 478 -2.25 -12.97 -36.34
N LYS A 479 -1.51 -14.02 -36.00
CA LYS A 479 -2.00 -15.42 -36.00
C LYS A 479 -2.23 -15.95 -34.57
N LEU A 480 -2.28 -15.05 -33.58
CA LEU A 480 -2.15 -15.40 -32.17
C LEU A 480 -3.49 -15.43 -31.44
N VAL A 481 -4.34 -14.41 -31.67
CA VAL A 481 -5.58 -14.24 -30.89
C VAL A 481 -6.68 -13.65 -31.76
N GLN A 482 -7.92 -14.04 -31.49
CA GLN A 482 -9.13 -13.56 -32.14
C GLN A 482 -10.03 -12.84 -31.14
N LEU A 483 -10.54 -11.67 -31.53
CA LEU A 483 -11.59 -10.96 -30.83
C LEU A 483 -12.95 -11.47 -31.33
N HIS A 484 -13.78 -11.96 -30.40
CA HIS A 484 -15.15 -12.43 -30.67
C HIS A 484 -16.21 -11.35 -30.43
N GLY A 485 -15.90 -10.33 -29.65
CA GLY A 485 -16.80 -9.22 -29.34
C GLY A 485 -16.23 -8.30 -28.29
N TYR A 486 -16.96 -7.22 -28.01
CA TYR A 486 -16.56 -6.21 -27.04
C TYR A 486 -17.75 -5.42 -26.50
N SER A 487 -17.62 -4.87 -25.29
CA SER A 487 -18.50 -3.85 -24.76
C SER A 487 -17.73 -2.62 -24.31
N VAL A 488 -18.32 -1.45 -24.53
CA VAL A 488 -17.85 -0.16 -24.05
C VAL A 488 -18.97 0.43 -23.21
N SER A 489 -18.69 0.79 -21.96
CA SER A 489 -19.73 1.16 -20.98
C SER A 489 -20.46 2.48 -21.28
N THR A 490 -19.83 3.37 -22.05
CA THR A 490 -20.35 4.70 -22.39
C THR A 490 -19.79 5.18 -23.74
N ASP A 491 -20.52 6.06 -24.41
CA ASP A 491 -20.12 6.78 -25.64
C ASP A 491 -19.73 8.25 -25.36
N HIS A 492 -19.71 8.66 -24.09
CA HIS A 492 -19.30 9.98 -23.65
C HIS A 492 -18.53 9.90 -22.33
N LEU A 493 -17.58 10.82 -22.14
CA LEU A 493 -16.68 10.80 -20.98
C LEU A 493 -16.28 12.21 -20.56
N ARG A 494 -16.25 12.50 -19.25
CA ARG A 494 -15.73 13.75 -18.68
C ARG A 494 -14.36 13.55 -18.01
N PRO A 495 -13.52 14.59 -17.91
CA PRO A 495 -12.27 14.50 -17.15
C PRO A 495 -12.51 14.01 -15.73
N GLY A 496 -11.75 13.01 -15.28
CA GLY A 496 -11.93 12.36 -13.98
C GLY A 496 -12.88 11.15 -13.98
N GLU A 497 -13.54 10.85 -15.09
CA GLU A 497 -14.38 9.65 -15.25
C GLU A 497 -13.62 8.48 -15.89
N TYR A 498 -14.29 7.33 -15.97
CA TYR A 498 -13.76 6.11 -16.56
C TYR A 498 -14.68 5.57 -17.64
N VAL A 499 -14.08 4.94 -18.65
CA VAL A 499 -14.79 4.02 -19.56
C VAL A 499 -14.32 2.59 -19.26
N ASP A 500 -15.28 1.69 -19.05
CA ASP A 500 -15.03 0.28 -18.82
C ASP A 500 -15.18 -0.45 -20.15
N ILE A 501 -14.20 -1.29 -20.48
CA ILE A 501 -14.06 -1.96 -21.77
C ILE A 501 -13.88 -3.45 -21.52
N ASP A 502 -14.82 -4.27 -22.00
CA ASP A 502 -14.67 -5.73 -21.97
C ASP A 502 -14.36 -6.25 -23.38
N LEU A 503 -13.36 -7.10 -23.49
CA LEU A 503 -12.90 -7.69 -24.74
C LEU A 503 -12.91 -9.22 -24.64
N TYR A 504 -13.56 -9.89 -25.59
CA TYR A 504 -13.79 -11.33 -25.56
C TYR A 504 -12.80 -12.03 -26.48
N TRP A 505 -11.74 -12.61 -25.91
CA TRP A 505 -10.60 -13.16 -26.65
C TRP A 505 -10.62 -14.69 -26.74
N GLU A 506 -10.24 -15.23 -27.90
CA GLU A 506 -9.85 -16.64 -28.07
C GLU A 506 -8.42 -16.73 -28.59
N VAL A 507 -7.58 -17.49 -27.88
CA VAL A 507 -6.19 -17.75 -28.28
C VAL A 507 -6.16 -18.80 -29.39
N LEU A 508 -5.55 -18.47 -30.52
CA LEU A 508 -5.43 -19.34 -31.69
C LEU A 508 -4.09 -20.10 -31.73
N ALA A 509 -3.02 -19.50 -31.21
CA ALA A 509 -1.69 -20.07 -31.21
C ALA A 509 -0.90 -19.61 -29.98
N GLN A 510 0.06 -20.43 -29.54
CA GLN A 510 0.94 -20.06 -28.43
C GLN A 510 1.88 -18.92 -28.83
N PRO A 511 1.86 -17.77 -28.13
CA PRO A 511 2.75 -16.66 -28.44
C PRO A 511 4.22 -16.99 -28.16
N PRO A 512 5.19 -16.49 -28.96
CA PRO A 512 6.62 -16.70 -28.71
C PRO A 512 7.16 -15.97 -27.48
N GLY A 513 6.41 -15.00 -26.94
CA GLY A 513 6.79 -14.16 -25.80
C GLY A 513 5.61 -13.35 -25.29
N ASN A 514 5.88 -12.33 -24.47
CA ASN A 514 4.86 -11.43 -23.96
C ASN A 514 4.52 -10.35 -25.00
N TYR A 515 3.23 -10.28 -25.31
CA TYR A 515 2.55 -9.18 -25.99
C TYR A 515 1.72 -8.39 -24.99
N LEU A 516 1.83 -7.08 -25.07
CA LEU A 516 1.13 -6.11 -24.25
C LEU A 516 -0.10 -5.61 -25.00
N LEU A 517 -1.22 -5.51 -24.29
CA LEU A 517 -2.44 -4.86 -24.77
C LEU A 517 -2.30 -3.36 -24.55
N PHE A 518 -2.55 -2.57 -25.59
CA PHE A 518 -2.79 -1.14 -25.44
C PHE A 518 -4.26 -0.82 -25.68
N VAL A 519 -4.74 0.17 -24.95
CA VAL A 519 -6.03 0.82 -25.14
C VAL A 519 -5.77 2.33 -25.21
N HIS A 520 -6.03 2.93 -26.36
CA HIS A 520 -5.79 4.34 -26.62
C HIS A 520 -7.09 5.06 -26.91
N LEU A 521 -7.24 6.26 -26.34
CA LEU A 521 -8.30 7.20 -26.68
C LEU A 521 -7.62 8.39 -27.36
N ILE A 522 -7.79 8.48 -28.68
CA ILE A 522 -7.10 9.46 -29.54
C ILE A 522 -8.14 10.45 -30.02
N ASP A 523 -7.92 11.74 -29.75
CA ASP A 523 -8.84 12.79 -30.16
C ASP A 523 -8.73 13.16 -31.65
N GLU A 524 -9.60 14.06 -32.11
CA GLU A 524 -9.71 14.45 -33.51
C GLU A 524 -8.48 15.16 -34.08
N VAL A 525 -7.60 15.71 -33.23
CA VAL A 525 -6.31 16.29 -33.67
C VAL A 525 -5.21 15.24 -33.76
N GLY A 526 -5.47 14.02 -33.29
CA GLY A 526 -4.53 12.90 -33.25
C GLY A 526 -3.73 12.81 -31.94
N ALA A 527 -4.09 13.59 -30.91
CA ALA A 527 -3.41 13.57 -29.62
C ALA A 527 -3.99 12.46 -28.71
N LEU A 528 -3.15 11.89 -27.84
CA LEU A 528 -3.60 10.90 -26.87
C LEU A 528 -4.32 11.60 -25.71
N ALA A 529 -5.64 11.49 -25.66
CA ALA A 529 -6.44 12.00 -24.54
C ALA A 529 -6.30 11.12 -23.30
N ALA A 530 -6.26 9.80 -23.50
CA ALA A 530 -5.96 8.81 -22.47
C ALA A 530 -5.33 7.57 -23.10
N GLN A 531 -4.50 6.87 -22.33
CA GLN A 531 -3.93 5.58 -22.75
C GLN A 531 -3.81 4.62 -21.58
N ARG A 532 -3.78 3.33 -21.91
CA ARG A 532 -3.54 2.25 -20.96
C ARG A 532 -2.86 1.08 -21.64
N ASP A 533 -1.65 0.78 -21.16
CA ASP A 533 -0.87 -0.38 -21.58
C ASP A 533 -0.79 -1.36 -20.41
N THR A 534 -0.99 -2.65 -20.68
CA THR A 534 -0.88 -3.68 -19.65
C THR A 534 -0.59 -5.04 -20.25
N HIS A 535 -0.01 -5.93 -19.43
CA HIS A 535 -0.10 -7.36 -19.71
C HIS A 535 -1.58 -7.80 -19.68
N PRO A 536 -1.98 -8.75 -20.53
CA PRO A 536 -3.35 -9.26 -20.52
C PRO A 536 -3.79 -9.84 -19.17
N GLY A 537 -5.10 -9.80 -18.91
CA GLY A 537 -5.71 -10.09 -17.61
C GLY A 537 -5.22 -9.13 -16.52
N LEU A 538 -4.93 -7.87 -16.88
CA LEU A 538 -4.34 -6.87 -16.00
C LEU A 538 -3.07 -7.34 -15.26
N GLY A 539 -2.23 -8.13 -15.93
CA GLY A 539 -1.03 -8.73 -15.35
C GLY A 539 -1.22 -10.10 -14.69
N ASN A 540 -2.47 -10.56 -14.52
CA ASN A 540 -2.79 -11.89 -13.99
C ASN A 540 -2.80 -13.00 -15.05
N PHE A 541 -2.82 -12.66 -16.34
CA PHE A 541 -2.75 -13.65 -17.42
C PHE A 541 -1.89 -13.21 -18.62
N PRO A 542 -0.58 -13.00 -18.41
CA PRO A 542 0.35 -12.61 -19.47
C PRO A 542 0.31 -13.57 -20.65
N SER A 543 0.44 -13.03 -21.87
CA SER A 543 0.27 -13.77 -23.11
C SER A 543 1.24 -14.93 -23.34
N ARG A 544 2.42 -14.92 -22.71
CA ARG A 544 3.33 -16.08 -22.73
C ARG A 544 2.72 -17.33 -22.07
N GLN A 545 1.74 -17.18 -21.20
CA GLN A 545 1.05 -18.29 -20.54
C GLN A 545 -0.13 -18.86 -21.34
N TRP A 546 -0.52 -18.19 -22.42
CA TRP A 546 -1.66 -18.60 -23.24
C TRP A 546 -1.43 -19.95 -23.92
N GLN A 547 -2.48 -20.75 -23.96
CA GLN A 547 -2.57 -22.00 -24.69
C GLN A 547 -3.63 -21.87 -25.79
N PRO A 548 -3.42 -22.48 -26.97
CA PRO A 548 -4.44 -22.50 -28.02
C PRO A 548 -5.78 -23.05 -27.48
N GLY A 549 -6.86 -22.31 -27.70
CA GLY A 549 -8.20 -22.61 -27.20
C GLY A 549 -8.56 -21.94 -25.87
N ASP A 550 -7.62 -21.26 -25.21
CA ASP A 550 -7.95 -20.40 -24.06
C ASP A 550 -8.92 -19.30 -24.49
N ARG A 551 -9.96 -19.09 -23.68
CA ARG A 551 -10.99 -18.07 -23.91
C ARG A 551 -11.20 -17.27 -22.64
N PHE A 552 -11.05 -15.95 -22.73
CA PHE A 552 -11.14 -15.08 -21.57
C PHE A 552 -11.70 -13.71 -21.91
N VAL A 553 -12.30 -13.08 -20.89
CA VAL A 553 -12.78 -11.71 -20.92
C VAL A 553 -11.71 -10.82 -20.31
N GLU A 554 -11.23 -9.87 -21.09
CA GLU A 554 -10.33 -8.82 -20.62
C GLU A 554 -11.18 -7.59 -20.26
N SER A 555 -11.18 -7.21 -18.99
CA SER A 555 -11.89 -6.03 -18.50
C SER A 555 -10.89 -4.93 -18.17
N VAL A 556 -10.88 -3.87 -18.97
CA VAL A 556 -9.93 -2.75 -18.88
C VAL A 556 -10.68 -1.47 -18.56
N ARG A 557 -10.24 -0.78 -17.52
CA ARG A 557 -10.77 0.53 -17.12
C ARG A 557 -9.87 1.65 -17.61
N LEU A 558 -10.31 2.44 -18.59
CA LEU A 558 -9.55 3.59 -19.07
C LEU A 558 -10.00 4.86 -18.35
N TYR A 559 -9.10 5.46 -17.59
CA TYR A 559 -9.31 6.74 -16.92
C TYR A 559 -9.01 7.93 -17.85
N LEU A 560 -9.93 8.90 -17.93
CA LEU A 560 -9.66 10.18 -18.59
C LEU A 560 -9.03 11.16 -17.59
N PRO A 561 -7.76 11.59 -17.78
CA PRO A 561 -7.10 12.52 -16.86
C PRO A 561 -7.87 13.82 -16.69
N GLU A 562 -7.78 14.45 -15.51
CA GLU A 562 -8.38 15.77 -15.25
C GLU A 562 -7.80 16.87 -16.14
N SER A 563 -6.61 16.64 -16.72
CA SER A 563 -6.00 17.52 -17.71
C SER A 563 -6.47 17.29 -19.14
N ALA A 564 -7.41 16.39 -19.41
CA ALA A 564 -7.87 16.15 -20.79
C ALA A 564 -8.47 17.42 -21.42
N TYR A 565 -8.16 17.65 -22.70
CA TYR A 565 -8.66 18.81 -23.43
C TYR A 565 -10.10 18.54 -23.91
N THR A 566 -11.04 19.40 -23.55
CA THR A 566 -12.47 19.22 -23.81
C THR A 566 -13.16 20.54 -24.19
N PRO A 567 -14.25 20.52 -24.99
CA PRO A 567 -14.84 19.35 -25.63
C PRO A 567 -13.98 18.81 -26.79
N ALA A 568 -14.07 17.51 -27.06
CA ALA A 568 -13.36 16.84 -28.14
C ALA A 568 -14.12 15.57 -28.57
N HIS A 569 -13.79 15.01 -29.73
CA HIS A 569 -14.28 13.73 -30.22
C HIS A 569 -13.11 12.76 -30.33
N ALA A 570 -13.16 11.64 -29.63
CA ALA A 570 -12.04 10.71 -29.58
C ALA A 570 -12.41 9.29 -30.00
N THR A 571 -11.54 8.66 -30.76
CA THR A 571 -11.67 7.27 -31.16
C THR A 571 -10.97 6.38 -30.15
N LEU A 572 -11.72 5.45 -29.55
CA LEU A 572 -11.20 4.39 -28.70
C LEU A 572 -10.67 3.25 -29.57
N SER A 573 -9.37 2.94 -29.43
CA SER A 573 -8.69 1.91 -30.22
C SER A 573 -7.91 0.94 -29.35
N ILE A 574 -7.82 -0.31 -29.79
CA ILE A 574 -7.04 -1.36 -29.11
C ILE A 574 -6.01 -2.00 -30.03
N GLY A 575 -4.99 -2.62 -29.44
CA GLY A 575 -4.07 -3.48 -30.19
C GLY A 575 -3.02 -4.14 -29.31
N PHE A 576 -2.14 -4.89 -29.95
CA PHE A 576 -1.09 -5.64 -29.27
C PHE A 576 0.29 -5.28 -29.81
N TYR A 577 1.28 -5.24 -28.93
CA TYR A 577 2.67 -5.10 -29.33
C TYR A 577 3.61 -6.00 -28.53
N ALA A 578 4.70 -6.44 -29.15
CA ALA A 578 5.74 -7.21 -28.49
C ALA A 578 6.54 -6.32 -27.54
N GLN A 579 6.71 -6.76 -26.29
CA GLN A 579 7.40 -5.99 -25.25
C GLN A 579 8.86 -5.66 -25.60
N ASP A 580 9.57 -6.59 -26.25
CA ASP A 580 11.02 -6.46 -26.49
C ASP A 580 11.37 -5.74 -27.80
N GLU A 581 10.47 -5.74 -28.78
CA GLU A 581 10.75 -5.26 -30.16
C GLU A 581 9.85 -4.10 -30.60
N GLY A 582 8.84 -3.73 -29.80
CA GLY A 582 7.86 -2.69 -30.17
C GLY A 582 7.00 -3.04 -31.39
N TYR A 583 7.16 -4.24 -31.94
CA TYR A 583 6.43 -4.74 -33.10
C TYR A 583 4.94 -4.86 -32.75
N ARG A 584 4.09 -4.14 -33.49
CA ARG A 584 2.64 -4.22 -33.35
C ARG A 584 2.07 -5.35 -34.20
N LEU A 585 1.12 -6.09 -33.64
CA LEU A 585 0.41 -7.15 -34.36
C LEU A 585 -0.51 -6.53 -35.42
N GLY A 586 -0.40 -7.03 -36.65
CA GLY A 586 -1.34 -6.66 -37.70
C GLY A 586 -2.76 -7.15 -37.40
N VAL A 587 -3.75 -6.31 -37.68
CA VAL A 587 -5.17 -6.58 -37.48
C VAL A 587 -5.79 -7.02 -38.80
N THR A 588 -6.51 -8.14 -38.80
CA THR A 588 -7.16 -8.70 -40.00
C THR A 588 -8.61 -9.06 -39.74
N SER A 589 -9.48 -8.75 -40.70
CA SER A 589 -10.89 -9.17 -40.67
C SER A 589 -11.07 -10.62 -41.12
N ALA A 590 -12.27 -11.16 -40.90
CA ALA A 590 -12.64 -12.54 -41.25
C ALA A 590 -12.47 -12.87 -42.75
N ASP A 591 -12.58 -11.89 -43.64
CA ASP A 591 -12.37 -12.04 -45.09
C ASP A 591 -10.90 -11.92 -45.52
N GLY A 592 -9.99 -11.68 -44.57
CA GLY A 592 -8.55 -11.54 -44.80
C GLY A 592 -8.08 -10.12 -45.11
N THR A 593 -8.95 -9.12 -45.04
CA THR A 593 -8.56 -7.71 -45.23
C THR A 593 -7.67 -7.24 -44.08
N ILE A 594 -6.55 -6.57 -44.40
CA ILE A 594 -5.66 -5.97 -43.40
C ILE A 594 -6.23 -4.61 -42.99
N LEU A 595 -6.50 -4.44 -41.70
CA LEU A 595 -7.09 -3.23 -41.11
C LEU A 595 -6.07 -2.26 -40.51
N GLY A 596 -4.80 -2.67 -40.42
CA GLY A 596 -3.72 -1.88 -39.80
C GLY A 596 -3.07 -2.64 -38.66
N ASP A 597 -2.67 -1.93 -37.61
CA ASP A 597 -2.04 -2.46 -36.39
C ASP A 597 -2.78 -2.04 -35.09
N ALA A 598 -3.94 -1.41 -35.26
CA ALA A 598 -4.89 -1.03 -34.22
C ALA A 598 -6.32 -1.25 -34.74
N LEU A 599 -7.25 -1.56 -33.83
CA LEU A 599 -8.67 -1.73 -34.12
C LEU A 599 -9.46 -0.62 -33.41
N PRO A 600 -10.10 0.30 -34.14
CA PRO A 600 -11.09 1.22 -33.60
C PRO A 600 -12.33 0.45 -33.10
N LEU A 601 -12.77 0.71 -31.87
CA LEU A 601 -13.92 0.05 -31.24
C LEU A 601 -15.15 0.96 -31.18
N ALA A 602 -14.96 2.23 -30.82
CA ALA A 602 -16.02 3.20 -30.60
C ALA A 602 -15.51 4.64 -30.76
N GLU A 603 -16.42 5.55 -31.10
CA GLU A 603 -16.21 6.99 -30.95
C GLU A 603 -16.77 7.41 -29.58
N ILE A 604 -16.04 8.27 -28.87
CA ILE A 604 -16.36 8.76 -27.54
C ILE A 604 -16.36 10.28 -27.55
N ASP A 605 -17.47 10.88 -27.14
CA ASP A 605 -17.59 12.33 -26.97
C ASP A 605 -16.95 12.75 -25.64
N LEU A 606 -15.86 13.51 -25.70
CA LEU A 606 -15.21 14.07 -24.52
C LEU A 606 -15.91 15.37 -24.14
N LEU A 607 -16.67 15.32 -23.05
CA LEU A 607 -17.47 16.45 -22.58
C LEU A 607 -16.66 17.30 -21.59
N PRO A 608 -16.92 18.63 -21.51
CA PRO A 608 -16.29 19.51 -20.52
C PRO A 608 -16.50 19.01 -19.09
N SER A 609 -15.66 19.40 -18.14
CA SER A 609 -15.87 19.04 -16.73
C SER A 609 -17.19 19.64 -16.20
N GLU A 610 -17.82 19.02 -15.18
CA GLU A 610 -18.97 19.64 -14.51
C GLU A 610 -18.62 21.04 -13.97
N SER A 611 -17.38 21.25 -13.52
CA SER A 611 -16.88 22.57 -13.11
C SER A 611 -16.88 23.59 -14.25
N ASP A 612 -16.63 23.18 -15.49
CA ASP A 612 -16.72 24.07 -16.67
C ASP A 612 -18.17 24.52 -16.87
N THR A 613 -19.12 23.59 -16.67
CA THR A 613 -20.55 23.83 -16.93
C THR A 613 -21.26 24.58 -15.80
N ALA A 614 -20.96 24.30 -14.53
CA ALA A 614 -21.58 24.97 -13.37
C ALA A 614 -21.24 26.47 -13.32
N VAL A 615 -20.03 26.81 -13.77
CA VAL A 615 -19.55 28.19 -13.85
C VAL A 615 -20.27 28.98 -14.96
N SER A 616 -20.84 28.33 -15.98
CA SER A 616 -21.65 29.01 -17.01
C SER A 616 -23.02 29.52 -16.52
N THR A 617 -23.47 29.10 -15.33
CA THR A 617 -24.78 29.48 -14.75
C THR A 617 -24.69 30.43 -13.54
N GLY A 618 -23.48 30.77 -13.08
CA GLY A 618 -23.21 31.68 -11.95
C GLY A 618 -22.09 32.67 -12.26
N SER A 619 -21.92 33.70 -11.44
CA SER A 619 -21.05 34.87 -11.67
C SER A 619 -19.52 34.62 -11.63
N LEU A 620 -19.06 33.40 -11.89
CA LEU A 620 -17.65 33.06 -12.11
C LEU A 620 -17.47 32.84 -13.63
N GLN A 621 -16.34 33.25 -14.20
CA GLN A 621 -16.08 33.07 -15.64
C GLN A 621 -15.70 31.60 -15.89
N ALA A 622 -16.34 30.93 -16.85
CA ALA A 622 -16.04 29.53 -17.17
C ALA A 622 -14.56 29.42 -17.56
N VAL A 623 -13.82 28.59 -16.82
CA VAL A 623 -12.39 28.37 -17.06
C VAL A 623 -12.27 27.20 -18.04
N PRO A 624 -11.64 27.36 -19.21
CA PRO A 624 -11.43 26.26 -20.14
C PRO A 624 -10.60 25.13 -19.52
N ASN A 625 -10.92 23.89 -19.90
CA ASN A 625 -10.24 22.67 -19.44
C ASN A 625 -9.99 22.71 -17.92
N ALA A 626 -11.05 22.88 -17.12
CA ALA A 626 -10.86 23.06 -15.69
C ALA A 626 -10.15 21.86 -15.08
N GLN A 627 -9.08 22.18 -14.37
CA GLN A 627 -8.22 21.22 -13.70
C GLN A 627 -7.83 21.82 -12.36
N SER A 628 -8.21 21.16 -11.26
CA SER A 628 -7.93 21.62 -9.91
C SER A 628 -6.62 21.05 -9.37
N ALA A 629 -5.50 21.69 -9.67
CA ALA A 629 -4.19 21.30 -9.15
C ALA A 629 -3.75 22.24 -8.02
N ASN A 630 -3.70 21.73 -6.79
CA ASN A 630 -3.35 22.51 -5.59
C ASN A 630 -1.86 22.37 -5.25
N PHE A 631 -1.11 23.47 -5.30
CA PHE A 631 0.31 23.53 -4.98
C PHE A 631 0.51 23.99 -3.53
N GLU A 632 0.81 23.03 -2.65
CA GLU A 632 1.10 23.20 -1.22
C GLU A 632 0.05 24.02 -0.42
N ASP A 633 -1.24 23.97 -0.80
CA ASP A 633 -2.31 24.81 -0.22
C ASP A 633 -2.06 26.33 -0.38
N GLN A 634 -1.21 26.72 -1.34
CA GLN A 634 -0.84 28.12 -1.58
C GLN A 634 -1.45 28.69 -2.85
N ILE A 635 -1.30 27.97 -3.97
CA ILE A 635 -1.75 28.37 -5.29
C ILE A 635 -2.45 27.19 -5.95
N ARG A 636 -3.61 27.44 -6.54
CA ARG A 636 -4.38 26.46 -7.28
C ARG A 636 -4.38 26.81 -8.78
N LEU A 637 -4.05 25.85 -9.64
CA LEU A 637 -4.43 25.93 -11.04
C LEU A 637 -5.92 25.62 -11.14
N LEU A 638 -6.67 26.45 -11.85
CA LEU A 638 -8.11 26.28 -12.11
C LEU A 638 -8.38 25.63 -13.46
N GLY A 639 -7.49 25.82 -14.44
CA GLY A 639 -7.60 25.27 -15.78
C GLY A 639 -6.60 25.92 -16.74
N TYR A 640 -6.71 25.60 -18.03
CA TYR A 640 -5.77 26.07 -19.04
C TYR A 640 -6.36 26.06 -20.45
N GLU A 641 -5.74 26.76 -21.38
CA GLU A 641 -6.05 26.67 -22.81
C GLU A 641 -4.80 26.86 -23.68
N TYR A 642 -4.93 26.45 -24.94
CA TYR A 642 -3.95 26.67 -25.99
C TYR A 642 -4.56 27.51 -27.10
N ASN A 643 -3.75 28.31 -27.78
CA ASN A 643 -4.20 29.04 -28.98
C ASN A 643 -4.66 28.12 -30.12
N GLN A 644 -4.07 26.93 -30.21
CA GLN A 644 -4.44 25.83 -31.11
C GLN A 644 -3.82 24.52 -30.59
N ARG A 645 -4.18 23.38 -31.18
CA ARG A 645 -3.64 22.06 -30.79
C ARG A 645 -2.83 21.35 -31.87
N THR A 646 -2.90 21.83 -33.10
CA THR A 646 -2.11 21.33 -34.23
C THR A 646 -1.16 22.44 -34.66
N PHE A 647 0.12 22.12 -34.78
CA PHE A 647 1.19 23.08 -35.04
C PHE A 647 2.08 22.63 -36.20
N GLN A 648 2.60 23.59 -36.95
CA GLN A 648 3.70 23.37 -37.88
C GLN A 648 5.03 23.84 -37.25
N PRO A 649 6.19 23.38 -37.76
CA PRO A 649 7.47 23.93 -37.35
C PRO A 649 7.48 25.47 -37.50
N ARG A 650 8.00 26.19 -36.50
CA ARG A 650 8.04 27.67 -36.36
C ARG A 650 6.79 28.33 -35.80
N ASP A 651 5.69 27.61 -35.63
CA ASP A 651 4.54 28.18 -34.94
C ASP A 651 4.88 28.55 -33.49
N VAL A 652 4.04 29.40 -32.90
CA VAL A 652 4.14 29.76 -31.48
C VAL A 652 2.97 29.12 -30.75
N LEU A 653 3.30 28.24 -29.81
CA LEU A 653 2.37 27.70 -28.82
C LEU A 653 2.19 28.76 -27.73
N ALA A 654 0.97 29.26 -27.57
CA ALA A 654 0.57 30.06 -26.42
C ALA A 654 -0.15 29.15 -25.43
N VAL A 655 0.39 29.04 -24.21
CA VAL A 655 -0.23 28.32 -23.09
C VAL A 655 -0.80 29.35 -22.12
N THR A 656 -2.12 29.42 -22.01
CA THR A 656 -2.81 30.28 -21.06
C THR A 656 -3.24 29.45 -19.86
N LEU A 657 -2.87 29.90 -18.66
CA LEU A 657 -3.10 29.27 -17.38
C LEU A 657 -4.00 30.18 -16.53
N TYR A 658 -4.94 29.57 -15.82
CA TYR A 658 -5.83 30.28 -14.91
C TYR A 658 -5.50 29.85 -13.48
N TRP A 659 -5.02 30.78 -12.68
CA TRP A 659 -4.56 30.52 -11.31
C TRP A 659 -5.49 31.15 -10.28
N GLN A 660 -5.53 30.59 -9.08
CA GLN A 660 -6.15 31.19 -7.89
C GLN A 660 -5.18 31.13 -6.71
N ALA A 661 -5.04 32.23 -5.98
CA ALA A 661 -4.33 32.24 -4.71
C ALA A 661 -5.22 31.69 -3.59
N GLU A 662 -4.73 30.74 -2.79
CA GLU A 662 -5.44 30.18 -1.64
C GLU A 662 -5.21 30.99 -0.36
N GLN A 663 -4.10 31.73 -0.30
CA GLN A 663 -3.73 32.56 0.83
C GLN A 663 -3.13 33.91 0.39
N ASN A 664 -3.01 34.83 1.34
CA ASN A 664 -2.31 36.10 1.13
C ASN A 664 -0.81 35.92 1.35
N ASP A 665 -0.01 36.90 0.89
CA ASP A 665 1.42 37.03 1.19
C ASP A 665 2.25 35.81 0.73
N LEU A 666 1.96 35.34 -0.48
CA LEU A 666 2.67 34.23 -1.12
C LEU A 666 4.15 34.55 -1.36
N ASP A 667 4.99 33.53 -1.35
CA ASP A 667 6.38 33.65 -1.81
C ASP A 667 6.43 33.94 -3.32
N SER A 668 7.61 34.32 -3.81
CA SER A 668 7.83 34.58 -5.23
C SER A 668 8.06 33.29 -6.00
N TYR A 669 7.16 32.98 -6.93
CA TYR A 669 7.23 31.79 -7.77
C TYR A 669 7.45 32.14 -9.25
N GLU A 670 8.03 31.18 -9.97
CA GLU A 670 8.17 31.15 -11.43
C GLU A 670 7.42 29.94 -11.98
N VAL A 671 6.70 30.14 -13.07
CA VAL A 671 6.00 29.10 -13.82
C VAL A 671 6.98 28.51 -14.83
N GLN A 672 7.21 27.20 -14.76
CA GLN A 672 8.01 26.46 -15.73
C GLN A 672 7.11 25.60 -16.62
N ILE A 673 7.19 25.84 -17.92
CA ILE A 673 6.54 25.04 -18.95
C ILE A 673 7.61 24.35 -19.78
N ARG A 674 7.48 23.04 -19.95
CA ARG A 674 8.37 22.24 -20.81
C ARG A 674 7.56 21.55 -21.88
N LEU A 675 8.11 21.51 -23.09
CA LEU A 675 7.61 20.71 -24.20
C LEU A 675 8.48 19.46 -24.30
N LEU A 676 7.86 18.28 -24.25
CA LEU A 676 8.53 16.98 -24.26
C LEU A 676 8.11 16.17 -25.48
N ASP A 677 9.03 15.40 -26.04
CA ASP A 677 8.69 14.39 -27.05
C ASP A 677 8.09 13.13 -26.41
N ALA A 678 7.64 12.19 -27.25
CA ALA A 678 7.08 10.91 -26.80
C ALA A 678 8.05 10.03 -25.97
N ALA A 679 9.37 10.28 -26.07
CA ALA A 679 10.38 9.60 -25.25
C ALA A 679 10.65 10.33 -23.93
N GLY A 680 9.95 11.43 -23.64
CA GLY A 680 10.11 12.24 -22.45
C GLY A 680 11.34 13.15 -22.48
N ASN A 681 11.98 13.34 -23.64
CA ASN A 681 13.07 14.29 -23.77
C ASN A 681 12.52 15.71 -23.79
N VAL A 682 13.13 16.61 -23.02
CA VAL A 682 12.77 18.02 -23.03
C VAL A 682 13.28 18.69 -24.31
N ILE A 683 12.36 19.11 -25.15
CA ILE A 683 12.63 19.80 -26.42
C ILE A 683 12.81 21.31 -26.19
N GLN A 684 11.97 21.87 -25.33
CA GLN A 684 11.99 23.29 -25.01
C GLN A 684 11.56 23.52 -23.55
N THR A 685 12.09 24.57 -22.95
CA THR A 685 11.68 25.03 -21.62
C THR A 685 11.46 26.53 -21.66
N HIS A 686 10.34 26.97 -21.09
CA HIS A 686 10.05 28.36 -20.77
C HIS A 686 9.91 28.48 -19.25
N THR A 687 10.51 29.49 -18.64
CA THR A 687 10.40 29.74 -17.20
C THR A 687 10.36 31.24 -16.97
N ALA A 688 9.26 31.72 -16.38
CA ALA A 688 9.02 33.14 -16.14
C ALA A 688 8.09 33.32 -14.93
N GLN A 689 8.11 34.50 -14.32
CA GLN A 689 7.07 34.87 -13.37
C GLN A 689 5.73 35.08 -14.10
N PRO A 690 4.58 34.95 -13.41
CA PRO A 690 3.28 35.15 -14.05
C PRO A 690 3.15 36.52 -14.73
N GLN A 691 2.55 36.52 -15.92
CA GLN A 691 2.44 37.65 -16.85
C GLN A 691 3.80 38.30 -17.16
N ASP A 692 4.84 37.47 -17.33
CA ASP A 692 6.23 37.90 -17.54
C ASP A 692 6.74 38.90 -16.48
N GLY A 693 6.29 38.71 -15.24
CA GLY A 693 6.65 39.55 -14.09
C GLY A 693 5.76 40.77 -13.86
N GLN A 694 4.69 40.94 -14.64
CA GLN A 694 3.70 42.01 -14.42
C GLN A 694 2.75 41.71 -13.26
N SER A 695 2.56 40.43 -12.92
CA SER A 695 1.76 40.00 -11.77
C SER A 695 2.51 38.95 -10.92
N PRO A 696 3.60 39.32 -10.21
CA PRO A 696 4.34 38.40 -9.36
C PRO A 696 3.44 37.78 -8.27
N THR A 697 3.60 36.50 -7.97
CA THR A 697 2.72 35.76 -7.04
C THR A 697 2.58 36.42 -5.66
N GLY A 698 3.62 37.07 -5.14
CA GLY A 698 3.55 37.78 -3.86
C GLY A 698 2.61 39.00 -3.85
N THR A 699 2.10 39.45 -5.00
CA THR A 699 1.08 40.51 -5.06
C THR A 699 -0.36 39.96 -5.01
N TRP A 700 -0.54 38.65 -5.20
CA TRP A 700 -1.87 38.04 -5.28
C TRP A 700 -2.57 38.04 -3.92
N LYS A 701 -3.90 38.14 -3.92
CA LYS A 701 -4.76 38.07 -2.74
C LYS A 701 -5.55 36.78 -2.71
N ALA A 702 -5.83 36.25 -1.52
CA ALA A 702 -6.62 35.04 -1.35
C ALA A 702 -7.96 35.13 -2.11
N GLY A 703 -8.25 34.14 -2.94
CA GLY A 703 -9.42 34.06 -3.83
C GLY A 703 -9.25 34.80 -5.17
N GLU A 704 -8.21 35.62 -5.35
CA GLU A 704 -7.93 36.32 -6.61
C GLU A 704 -7.60 35.33 -7.71
N THR A 705 -8.21 35.53 -8.89
CA THR A 705 -7.98 34.71 -10.08
C THR A 705 -7.10 35.47 -11.07
N ILE A 706 -6.05 34.83 -11.57
CA ILE A 706 -5.05 35.43 -12.47
C ILE A 706 -5.00 34.63 -13.77
N THR A 707 -5.11 35.33 -14.90
CA THR A 707 -4.87 34.76 -16.24
C THR A 707 -3.43 35.04 -16.64
N ASP A 708 -2.69 33.98 -16.96
CA ASP A 708 -1.26 34.02 -17.23
C ASP A 708 -0.96 33.34 -18.57
N THR A 709 -0.23 33.98 -19.49
CA THR A 709 0.02 33.42 -20.82
C THR A 709 1.51 33.33 -21.10
N HIS A 710 1.96 32.14 -21.50
CA HIS A 710 3.34 31.84 -21.82
C HIS A 710 3.51 31.42 -23.27
N LEU A 711 4.55 31.91 -23.92
CA LEU A 711 4.80 31.67 -25.34
C LEU A 711 6.00 30.75 -25.55
N LEU A 712 5.80 29.65 -26.28
CA LEU A 712 6.82 28.68 -26.64
C LEU A 712 6.92 28.57 -28.16
N SER A 713 8.08 28.91 -28.74
CA SER A 713 8.31 28.76 -30.18
C SER A 713 8.61 27.32 -30.59
N ILE A 714 7.74 26.69 -31.37
CA ILE A 714 7.95 25.35 -31.92
C ILE A 714 9.17 25.38 -32.84
N GLY A 715 10.23 24.66 -32.46
CA GLY A 715 11.52 24.66 -33.15
C GLY A 715 11.42 24.26 -34.63
N LYS A 716 12.34 24.78 -35.46
CA LYS A 716 12.41 24.56 -36.92
C LYS A 716 12.61 23.11 -37.38
N LYS A 717 12.89 22.18 -36.46
CA LYS A 717 13.27 20.79 -36.75
C LYS A 717 12.51 19.79 -35.86
N LEU A 718 11.38 20.18 -35.26
CA LEU A 718 10.55 19.20 -34.57
C LEU A 718 10.02 18.20 -35.60
N PRO A 719 10.26 16.89 -35.41
CA PRO A 719 9.56 15.87 -36.18
C PRO A 719 8.04 15.97 -36.01
N PRO A 720 7.25 15.54 -37.00
CA PRO A 720 5.82 15.36 -36.80
C PRO A 720 5.54 14.33 -35.71
N GLY A 721 4.52 14.56 -34.89
CA GLY A 721 4.10 13.67 -33.82
C GLY A 721 3.49 14.40 -32.63
N SER A 722 3.13 13.62 -31.61
CA SER A 722 2.55 14.13 -30.36
C SER A 722 3.63 14.64 -29.41
N TYR A 723 3.33 15.74 -28.73
CA TYR A 723 4.22 16.37 -27.74
C TYR A 723 3.47 16.68 -26.45
N GLN A 724 4.09 16.33 -25.32
CA GLN A 724 3.55 16.56 -23.98
C GLN A 724 3.96 17.92 -23.43
N ILE A 725 3.03 18.57 -22.72
CA ILE A 725 3.28 19.84 -22.03
C ILE A 725 3.34 19.58 -20.53
N GLN A 726 4.48 19.87 -19.92
CA GLN A 726 4.70 19.74 -18.49
C GLN A 726 4.74 21.12 -17.82
N LEU A 727 4.00 21.27 -16.73
CA LEU A 727 3.91 22.45 -15.89
C LEU A 727 4.49 22.19 -14.50
N ALA A 728 5.22 23.16 -13.95
CA ALA A 728 5.65 23.17 -12.54
C ALA A 728 5.75 24.61 -12.00
N LEU A 729 5.49 24.80 -10.70
CA LEU A 729 5.79 26.03 -9.97
C LEU A 729 7.13 25.89 -9.24
N ILE A 730 8.02 26.87 -9.41
CA ILE A 730 9.37 26.88 -8.86
C ILE A 730 9.54 28.09 -7.95
N GLU A 731 10.13 27.90 -6.78
CA GLU A 731 10.50 29.01 -5.89
C GLU A 731 11.62 29.85 -6.54
N LYS A 732 11.36 31.15 -6.71
CA LYS A 732 12.20 32.08 -7.47
C LYS A 732 13.63 32.11 -6.92
N GLY A 733 14.60 31.95 -7.81
CA GLY A 733 16.02 31.92 -7.46
C GLY A 733 16.51 30.59 -6.89
N THR A 734 15.66 29.56 -6.86
CA THR A 734 16.01 28.20 -6.44
C THR A 734 15.70 27.18 -7.55
N THR A 735 15.93 25.90 -7.26
CA THR A 735 15.47 24.77 -8.11
C THR A 735 14.31 23.99 -7.46
N LYS A 736 13.83 24.46 -6.30
CA LYS A 736 12.79 23.78 -5.52
C LYS A 736 11.44 23.96 -6.20
N ARG A 737 10.75 22.84 -6.42
CA ARG A 737 9.40 22.79 -6.99
C ARG A 737 8.37 22.67 -5.88
N LEU A 738 7.21 23.27 -6.08
CA LEU A 738 6.08 23.08 -5.18
C LEU A 738 5.44 21.73 -5.42
N ASN A 739 5.04 21.10 -4.33
CA ASN A 739 4.32 19.84 -4.36
C ASN A 739 2.83 20.06 -4.63
N MET A 740 2.28 19.28 -5.56
CA MET A 740 0.84 19.12 -5.68
C MET A 740 0.32 18.18 -4.60
N VAL A 741 -0.75 18.61 -3.93
CA VAL A 741 -1.37 17.92 -2.80
C VAL A 741 -2.82 17.57 -3.10
N ALA A 742 -3.23 16.35 -2.75
CA ALA A 742 -4.61 15.90 -2.87
C ALA A 742 -5.50 16.51 -1.77
N ALA A 743 -6.82 16.35 -1.91
CA ALA A 743 -7.78 16.90 -0.93
C ALA A 743 -7.67 16.29 0.47
N ASP A 744 -7.23 15.03 0.58
CA ASP A 744 -6.94 14.36 1.86
C ASP A 744 -5.52 14.67 2.38
N GLY A 745 -4.83 15.57 1.69
CA GLY A 745 -3.45 15.90 1.89
C GLY A 745 -2.56 15.29 0.82
N HIS A 746 -2.62 13.96 0.53
CA HIS A 746 -1.46 13.18 0.05
C HIS A 746 -0.68 13.75 -1.15
N TRP A 747 0.64 13.46 -1.21
CA TRP A 747 1.52 14.06 -2.21
C TRP A 747 1.24 13.40 -3.56
N LEU A 748 0.85 14.20 -4.54
CA LEU A 748 0.54 13.73 -5.88
C LEU A 748 1.79 13.72 -6.75
N ASN A 749 2.38 14.90 -6.96
CA ASN A 749 3.58 15.06 -7.80
C ASN A 749 4.16 16.48 -7.61
N GLU A 750 5.30 16.77 -8.24
CA GLU A 750 5.87 18.12 -8.35
C GLU A 750 5.75 18.69 -9.78
N ARG A 751 5.10 17.93 -10.68
CA ARG A 751 4.91 18.24 -12.11
C ARG A 751 3.50 17.86 -12.52
N LEU A 752 2.86 18.72 -13.29
CA LEU A 752 1.56 18.46 -13.92
C LEU A 752 1.75 18.27 -15.43
N PHE A 753 1.16 17.24 -16.00
CA PHE A 753 1.10 17.06 -17.45
C PHE A 753 -0.25 17.55 -17.96
N LEU A 754 -0.22 18.52 -18.87
CA LEU A 754 -1.39 19.04 -19.57
C LEU A 754 -1.63 18.24 -20.86
N ALA A 755 -2.74 18.46 -21.55
CA ALA A 755 -3.06 17.72 -22.77
C ALA A 755 -1.99 17.87 -23.85
N GLU A 756 -1.81 16.79 -24.62
CA GLU A 756 -0.85 16.76 -25.71
C GLU A 756 -1.28 17.67 -26.88
N ILE A 757 -0.27 18.15 -27.61
CA ILE A 757 -0.42 18.85 -28.88
C ILE A 757 0.19 18.01 -30.01
N GLN A 758 -0.26 18.26 -31.23
CA GLN A 758 0.25 17.58 -32.42
C GLN A 758 1.08 18.53 -33.29
N VAL A 759 2.27 18.08 -33.68
CA VAL A 759 3.07 18.76 -34.70
C VAL A 759 2.93 17.99 -36.01
N VAL A 760 2.56 18.68 -37.08
CA VAL A 760 2.43 18.09 -38.41
C VAL A 760 3.60 18.50 -39.31
N ALA A 761 3.81 17.77 -40.40
CA ALA A 761 4.82 18.14 -41.37
C ALA A 761 4.53 19.52 -41.99
N GLU A 762 5.58 20.26 -42.33
CA GLU A 762 5.48 21.48 -43.14
C GLU A 762 5.01 21.04 -44.55
N GLU A 763 3.83 21.50 -44.99
CA GLU A 763 3.24 21.18 -46.30
C GLU A 763 4.06 21.73 -47.48
#